data_AF-A0A1E9D8Q3-F1
#
_entry.id   AF-A0A1E9D8Q3-F1
#
_cell.length_a   1.000
_cell.length_b   1.000
_cell.length_c   1.000
_cell.angle_alpha   90.00
_cell.angle_beta   90.00
_cell.angle_gamma   90.00
#
_symmetry.space_group_name_H-M   'P 1'
#
loop_
_entity.id
_entity.type
_entity.pdbx_description
1 polymer ?
#
loop_
_entity_poly.entity_id
_entity_poly.type
_entity_poly.pdbx_seq_one_letter_code
_entity_poly.pdbx_strand_id
1 'polypeptide(L)'
;MENNKKISLSILSDIHILARSLMANNKEFNMAIKYDRKFLVEGEGLLKKALELASLNDSKYIIIPGDLTKDGEKKSHLEVMEILKSWTYKNPQRKIFLIPGNHDINNKQAFDYKNLKKTDYIEPREFFEIYDFLYKDKVLEFYKNSNIFKSHLDFVNKRFNRDFKYSYYCQGYGSYLARIDNNLENKNSLTLLFIDTSIYSCDYEQNHKDGKTNVVGALDKNVMKWAIEKIDEAKARKDMIFVISHHAFIPNFRDQRLVLGPFIIKNWNEKYIDDDPRINDKLPIEVLADMGVKFLFTGHLHENGTAKYKSVLGNEIFNIQTGSTVTYPLPIRHINVLDDIEEFNGFSVDLKTQLIKSFSYENLSGETIKIENSIAYALENQLSLKDVLFNYVHSMAKNPMIFEMNIKKFLIDRINTALKINLPKKGYIGEILKFYKDKFPIHIEKLGFINIYDADGEMFIKIDSYRSHAIIKAKDLEECLEILIEQFEEKIMTTDNIIYYYDKLMKKGISMPISKDGHSLYDFSNYIYQYKALDEKTTPSYVVEFMAKLNNPNYSITDQIIDYCQDEINEIFEFLTKNIRFEIDGSKDKFFDKLVSIKGIFFNSSLRYLKRKSNNLFDLLTFISKFILKKRRVEGVDLAKYIVNYKKITNIKQNLGKKMLGRANLRSYIIDLVKSINNEVIETYENEDLNERDHYFSYVEYEDE
;
A
#
# COMPACT_ATOMS: atom_id res chain seq x y z
N MET A 1 6.40 -53.21 -5.42
CA MET A 1 5.66 -52.58 -4.31
C MET A 1 5.69 -51.10 -4.58
N GLU A 2 4.60 -50.52 -5.07
CA GLU A 2 4.56 -49.14 -5.59
C GLU A 2 4.60 -48.08 -4.47
N ASN A 3 5.33 -47.01 -4.78
CA ASN A 3 5.76 -45.86 -3.97
C ASN A 3 4.63 -44.97 -3.40
N ASN A 4 3.73 -45.51 -2.57
CA ASN A 4 2.58 -44.77 -2.00
C ASN A 4 2.91 -43.79 -0.84
N LYS A 5 4.13 -43.23 -0.76
CA LYS A 5 4.58 -42.35 0.35
C LYS A 5 4.81 -40.89 0.00
N LYS A 6 4.58 -40.45 -1.26
CA LYS A 6 4.83 -39.07 -1.71
C LYS A 6 3.56 -38.37 -2.20
N ILE A 7 3.24 -37.21 -1.62
CA ILE A 7 2.20 -36.29 -2.08
C ILE A 7 2.89 -35.06 -2.70
N SER A 8 2.75 -34.89 -4.01
CA SER A 8 3.29 -33.74 -4.75
C SER A 8 2.17 -32.74 -5.08
N LEU A 9 2.33 -31.49 -4.67
CA LEU A 9 1.37 -30.41 -4.91
C LEU A 9 2.08 -29.10 -5.30
N SER A 10 1.34 -28.20 -5.95
CA SER A 10 1.84 -26.86 -6.29
C SER A 10 0.87 -25.76 -5.87
N ILE A 11 1.40 -24.61 -5.49
CA ILE A 11 0.63 -23.40 -5.17
C ILE A 11 0.84 -22.37 -6.29
N LEU A 12 -0.27 -21.88 -6.84
CA LEU A 12 -0.33 -20.76 -7.77
C LEU A 12 -1.10 -19.64 -7.07
N SER A 13 -0.52 -18.47 -6.85
CA SER A 13 -1.18 -17.38 -6.15
C SER A 13 -1.46 -16.19 -7.08
N ASP A 14 -2.53 -15.45 -6.79
CA ASP A 14 -2.83 -14.12 -7.34
C ASP A 14 -2.71 -14.08 -8.88
N ILE A 15 -3.45 -14.98 -9.55
CA ILE A 15 -3.36 -15.18 -11.00
C ILE A 15 -4.02 -14.04 -11.80
N HIS A 16 -4.94 -13.30 -11.18
CA HIS A 16 -5.57 -12.07 -11.69
C HIS A 16 -5.94 -12.05 -13.17
N ILE A 17 -6.61 -13.10 -13.63
CA ILE A 17 -7.04 -13.18 -15.02
C ILE A 17 -8.06 -12.08 -15.31
N LEU A 18 -7.83 -11.35 -16.40
CA LEU A 18 -8.84 -10.53 -17.04
C LEU A 18 -9.25 -11.24 -18.33
N ALA A 19 -10.54 -11.43 -18.56
CA ALA A 19 -10.98 -12.13 -19.77
C ALA A 19 -10.56 -11.38 -21.04
N ARG A 20 -10.07 -12.12 -22.03
CA ARG A 20 -9.65 -11.58 -23.32
C ARG A 20 -10.72 -10.72 -24.00
N SER A 21 -11.97 -11.16 -23.88
CA SER A 21 -13.14 -10.47 -24.44
C SER A 21 -13.41 -9.07 -23.85
N LEU A 22 -12.77 -8.73 -22.72
CA LEU A 22 -12.87 -7.46 -22.02
C LEU A 22 -11.70 -6.51 -22.33
N MET A 23 -10.66 -6.97 -23.04
CA MET A 23 -9.46 -6.19 -23.34
C MET A 23 -9.58 -5.44 -24.67
N ALA A 24 -8.96 -4.26 -24.75
CA ALA A 24 -8.71 -3.55 -26.02
C ALA A 24 -7.54 -2.60 -25.88
N ASN A 25 -6.79 -2.37 -26.97
CA ASN A 25 -5.70 -1.40 -26.98
C ASN A 25 -6.25 0.04 -27.02
N ASN A 26 -6.56 0.58 -25.85
CA ASN A 26 -6.99 1.97 -25.66
C ASN A 26 -6.34 2.60 -24.43
N LYS A 27 -6.56 3.91 -24.26
CA LYS A 27 -5.94 4.68 -23.19
C LYS A 27 -6.28 4.13 -21.81
N GLU A 28 -7.53 3.76 -21.58
CA GLU A 28 -8.05 3.26 -20.31
C GLU A 28 -7.41 1.92 -19.94
N PHE A 29 -7.30 0.99 -20.89
CA PHE A 29 -6.68 -0.32 -20.68
C PHE A 29 -5.17 -0.21 -20.47
N ASN A 30 -4.48 0.55 -21.33
CA ASN A 30 -3.04 0.77 -21.21
C ASN A 30 -2.67 1.45 -19.89
N MET A 31 -3.57 2.26 -19.35
CA MET A 31 -3.41 2.88 -18.04
C MET A 31 -3.69 1.89 -16.91
N ALA A 32 -4.68 1.00 -17.05
CA ALA A 32 -4.93 -0.07 -16.08
C ALA A 32 -3.74 -1.02 -15.93
N ILE A 33 -3.14 -1.47 -17.04
CA ILE A 33 -1.92 -2.31 -17.02
C ILE A 33 -0.80 -1.65 -16.21
N LYS A 34 -0.56 -0.36 -16.42
CA LYS A 34 0.49 0.41 -15.72
C LYS A 34 0.19 0.57 -14.23
N TYR A 35 -1.06 0.80 -13.85
CA TYR A 35 -1.43 0.95 -12.45
C TYR A 35 -1.37 -0.37 -11.68
N ASP A 36 -1.91 -1.44 -12.26
CA ASP A 36 -2.00 -2.74 -11.59
C ASP A 36 -0.63 -3.42 -11.50
N ARG A 37 0.30 -3.10 -12.41
CA ARG A 37 1.62 -3.73 -12.52
C ARG A 37 1.52 -5.26 -12.59
N LYS A 38 0.49 -5.75 -13.27
CA LYS A 38 0.23 -7.17 -13.54
C LYS A 38 0.31 -7.39 -15.04
N PHE A 39 0.82 -8.55 -15.44
CA PHE A 39 0.73 -9.01 -16.81
C PHE A 39 -0.70 -9.44 -17.16
N LEU A 40 -1.58 -8.46 -17.44
CA LEU A 40 -3.00 -8.71 -17.71
C LEU A 40 -3.22 -9.35 -19.09
N VAL A 41 -2.45 -8.95 -20.11
CA VAL A 41 -2.59 -9.51 -21.47
C VAL A 41 -1.96 -10.90 -21.52
N GLU A 42 -0.88 -11.12 -20.78
CA GLU A 42 -0.13 -12.37 -20.75
C GLU A 42 -0.72 -13.39 -19.75
N GLY A 43 -1.64 -12.96 -18.88
CA GLY A 43 -2.10 -13.73 -17.72
C GLY A 43 -2.60 -15.13 -18.05
N GLU A 44 -3.37 -15.30 -19.14
CA GLU A 44 -3.82 -16.62 -19.61
C GLU A 44 -2.63 -17.54 -19.94
N GLY A 45 -1.63 -17.01 -20.66
CA GLY A 45 -0.43 -17.72 -21.03
C GLY A 45 0.42 -18.11 -19.83
N LEU A 46 0.54 -17.20 -18.86
CA LEU A 46 1.25 -17.42 -17.60
C LEU A 46 0.56 -18.50 -16.75
N LEU A 47 -0.76 -18.47 -16.60
CA LEU A 47 -1.51 -19.50 -15.89
C LEU A 47 -1.35 -20.88 -16.55
N LYS A 48 -1.47 -20.95 -17.88
CA LYS A 48 -1.23 -22.20 -18.62
C LYS A 48 0.19 -22.71 -18.43
N LYS A 49 1.18 -21.84 -18.47
CA LYS A 49 2.58 -22.21 -18.24
C LYS A 49 2.80 -22.68 -16.80
N ALA A 50 2.14 -22.05 -15.83
CA ALA A 50 2.24 -22.46 -14.44
C ALA A 50 1.65 -23.87 -14.20
N LEU A 51 0.51 -24.16 -14.81
CA LEU A 51 -0.11 -25.49 -14.79
C LEU A 51 0.72 -26.55 -15.53
N GLU A 52 1.43 -26.16 -16.60
CA GLU A 52 2.40 -27.01 -17.29
C GLU A 52 3.59 -27.35 -16.37
N LEU A 53 4.20 -26.34 -15.74
CA LEU A 53 5.32 -26.52 -14.81
C LEU A 53 4.93 -27.39 -13.60
N ALA A 54 3.74 -27.18 -13.03
CA ALA A 54 3.20 -28.06 -11.99
C ALA A 54 3.05 -29.51 -12.48
N SER A 55 2.65 -29.71 -13.75
CA SER A 55 2.57 -31.06 -14.36
C SER A 55 3.95 -31.69 -14.53
N LEU A 56 4.97 -30.90 -14.91
CA LEU A 56 6.35 -31.37 -15.06
C LEU A 56 6.98 -31.75 -13.71
N ASN A 57 6.55 -31.09 -12.63
CA ASN A 57 6.90 -31.46 -11.26
C ASN A 57 6.05 -32.63 -10.70
N ASP A 58 5.29 -33.35 -11.55
CA ASP A 58 4.39 -34.44 -11.16
C ASP A 58 3.38 -34.05 -10.06
N SER A 59 3.00 -32.77 -10.00
CA SER A 59 2.01 -32.30 -9.03
C SER A 59 0.62 -32.78 -9.43
N LYS A 60 -0.01 -33.56 -8.54
CA LYS A 60 -1.38 -34.04 -8.70
C LYS A 60 -2.39 -33.04 -8.14
N TYR A 61 -1.96 -32.19 -7.23
CA TYR A 61 -2.82 -31.23 -6.53
C TYR A 61 -2.34 -29.80 -6.79
N ILE A 62 -3.27 -28.90 -7.14
CA ILE A 62 -3.02 -27.46 -7.22
C ILE A 62 -3.79 -26.76 -6.12
N ILE A 63 -3.14 -25.81 -5.45
CA ILE A 63 -3.74 -24.91 -4.47
C ILE A 63 -3.72 -23.49 -5.07
N ILE A 64 -4.86 -22.79 -5.05
CA ILE A 64 -4.95 -21.39 -5.45
C ILE A 64 -5.56 -20.57 -4.30
N PRO A 65 -4.74 -19.82 -3.53
CA PRO A 65 -5.19 -19.06 -2.36
C PRO A 65 -5.76 -17.69 -2.76
N GLY A 66 -6.74 -17.65 -3.66
CA GLY A 66 -7.46 -16.43 -4.02
C GLY A 66 -6.88 -15.59 -5.15
N ASP A 67 -7.60 -14.50 -5.43
CA ASP A 67 -7.34 -13.50 -6.47
C ASP A 67 -7.21 -14.13 -7.87
N LEU A 68 -8.28 -14.85 -8.23
CA LEU A 68 -8.41 -15.53 -9.52
C LEU A 68 -8.54 -14.55 -10.67
N THR A 69 -9.23 -13.43 -10.44
CA THR A 69 -9.56 -12.45 -11.46
C THR A 69 -8.97 -11.08 -11.15
N LYS A 70 -8.92 -10.20 -12.16
CA LYS A 70 -8.44 -8.84 -11.97
C LYS A 70 -9.34 -8.07 -11.01
N ASP A 71 -10.64 -7.98 -11.32
CA ASP A 71 -11.61 -7.27 -10.49
C ASP A 71 -12.99 -7.96 -10.45
N GLY A 72 -13.01 -9.29 -10.33
CA GLY A 72 -14.23 -10.08 -10.07
C GLY A 72 -15.15 -10.18 -11.27
N GLU A 73 -14.66 -9.96 -12.50
CA GLU A 73 -15.51 -9.99 -13.68
C GLU A 73 -16.01 -11.42 -13.94
N LYS A 74 -17.32 -11.57 -14.15
CA LYS A 74 -17.94 -12.87 -14.40
C LYS A 74 -17.33 -13.58 -15.62
N LYS A 75 -17.00 -12.83 -16.68
CA LYS A 75 -16.33 -13.40 -17.86
C LYS A 75 -14.92 -13.90 -17.53
N SER A 76 -14.17 -13.19 -16.69
CA SER A 76 -12.85 -13.62 -16.23
C SER A 76 -12.93 -14.90 -15.42
N HIS A 77 -13.91 -15.01 -14.51
CA HIS A 77 -14.15 -16.25 -13.75
C HIS A 77 -14.46 -17.45 -14.64
N LEU A 78 -15.29 -17.26 -15.68
CA LEU A 78 -15.59 -18.31 -16.65
C LEU A 78 -14.35 -18.73 -17.44
N GLU A 79 -13.49 -17.79 -17.82
CA GLU A 79 -12.23 -18.09 -18.51
C GLU A 79 -11.25 -18.88 -17.62
N VAL A 80 -11.07 -18.46 -16.36
CA VAL A 80 -10.31 -19.23 -15.36
C VAL A 80 -10.87 -20.64 -15.22
N MET A 81 -12.19 -20.77 -15.04
CA MET A 81 -12.87 -22.05 -14.87
C MET A 81 -12.59 -23.02 -16.03
N GLU A 82 -12.66 -22.55 -17.28
CA GLU A 82 -12.37 -23.40 -18.46
C GLU A 82 -10.89 -23.83 -18.49
N ILE A 83 -9.95 -22.93 -18.17
CA ILE A 83 -8.52 -23.27 -18.11
C ILE A 83 -8.26 -24.35 -17.04
N LEU A 84 -8.77 -24.15 -15.82
CA LEU A 84 -8.59 -25.07 -14.70
C LEU A 84 -9.25 -26.44 -14.97
N LYS A 85 -10.44 -26.44 -15.58
CA LYS A 85 -11.15 -27.65 -15.98
C LYS A 85 -10.38 -28.42 -17.05
N SER A 86 -9.80 -27.73 -18.03
CA SER A 86 -8.96 -28.35 -19.07
C SER A 86 -7.74 -29.06 -18.48
N TRP A 87 -7.12 -28.51 -17.42
CA TRP A 87 -5.98 -29.13 -16.76
C TRP A 87 -6.38 -30.35 -15.91
N THR A 88 -7.49 -30.22 -15.18
CA THR A 88 -8.04 -31.26 -14.31
C THR A 88 -8.48 -32.48 -15.12
N TYR A 89 -9.17 -32.27 -16.25
CA TYR A 89 -9.72 -33.38 -17.05
C TYR A 89 -8.67 -34.14 -17.87
N LYS A 90 -7.43 -33.64 -17.97
CA LYS A 90 -6.32 -34.39 -18.59
C LYS A 90 -5.90 -35.63 -17.80
N ASN A 91 -6.15 -35.68 -16.48
CA ASN A 91 -5.83 -36.84 -15.66
C ASN A 91 -6.82 -36.93 -14.48
N PRO A 92 -7.56 -38.03 -14.31
CA PRO A 92 -8.56 -38.18 -13.24
C PRO A 92 -8.00 -38.13 -11.82
N GLN A 93 -6.67 -38.27 -11.64
CA GLN A 93 -6.02 -38.10 -10.34
C GLN A 93 -5.76 -36.63 -9.98
N ARG A 94 -5.89 -35.71 -10.93
CA ARG A 94 -5.65 -34.29 -10.70
C ARG A 94 -6.80 -33.66 -9.95
N LYS A 95 -6.48 -32.85 -8.94
CA LYS A 95 -7.46 -32.03 -8.24
C LYS A 95 -6.94 -30.61 -8.07
N ILE A 96 -7.85 -29.65 -8.05
CA ILE A 96 -7.57 -28.25 -7.74
C ILE A 96 -8.39 -27.88 -6.52
N PHE A 97 -7.77 -27.19 -5.58
CA PHE A 97 -8.41 -26.62 -4.41
C PHE A 97 -8.17 -25.12 -4.43
N LEU A 98 -9.22 -24.33 -4.27
CA LEU A 98 -9.12 -22.87 -4.31
C LEU A 98 -10.12 -22.20 -3.38
N ILE A 99 -9.79 -20.99 -2.97
CA ILE A 99 -10.67 -20.08 -2.22
C ILE A 99 -10.71 -18.72 -2.94
N PRO A 100 -11.71 -17.85 -2.65
CA PRO A 100 -11.71 -16.49 -3.19
C PRO A 100 -10.65 -15.61 -2.51
N GLY A 101 -10.10 -14.66 -3.26
CA GLY A 101 -9.36 -13.52 -2.73
C GLY A 101 -10.22 -12.26 -2.68
N ASN A 102 -9.61 -11.13 -2.33
CA ASN A 102 -10.36 -9.89 -2.19
C ASN A 102 -10.89 -9.37 -3.54
N HIS A 103 -10.26 -9.69 -4.66
CA HIS A 103 -10.70 -9.19 -5.96
C HIS A 103 -11.89 -9.94 -6.56
N ASP A 104 -12.19 -11.17 -6.09
CA ASP A 104 -13.04 -12.11 -6.81
C ASP A 104 -14.55 -11.89 -6.64
N ILE A 105 -15.00 -11.52 -5.44
CA ILE A 105 -16.43 -11.52 -5.09
C ILE A 105 -16.93 -10.10 -4.80
N ASN A 106 -18.14 -9.77 -5.29
CA ASN A 106 -18.80 -8.48 -5.06
C ASN A 106 -17.98 -7.25 -5.49
N ASN A 107 -17.07 -7.42 -6.45
CA ASN A 107 -16.18 -6.36 -6.89
C ASN A 107 -16.83 -5.46 -7.95
N LYS A 108 -17.33 -4.31 -7.49
CA LYS A 108 -18.00 -3.30 -8.33
C LYS A 108 -17.07 -2.53 -9.26
N GLN A 109 -15.77 -2.85 -9.26
CA GLN A 109 -14.75 -2.31 -10.16
C GLN A 109 -14.62 -3.12 -11.46
N ALA A 110 -15.29 -4.28 -11.57
CA ALA A 110 -15.38 -5.07 -12.79
C ALA A 110 -15.65 -4.21 -14.03
N PHE A 111 -14.72 -4.22 -15.00
CA PHE A 111 -14.73 -3.31 -16.14
C PHE A 111 -14.47 -4.00 -17.47
N ASP A 112 -15.26 -3.62 -18.48
CA ASP A 112 -15.08 -3.99 -19.88
C ASP A 112 -14.33 -2.87 -20.59
N TYR A 113 -13.01 -3.03 -20.74
CA TYR A 113 -12.17 -2.04 -21.41
C TYR A 113 -12.41 -1.99 -22.91
N LYS A 114 -12.92 -3.06 -23.51
CA LYS A 114 -13.27 -3.09 -24.94
C LYS A 114 -14.44 -2.18 -25.26
N ASN A 115 -15.45 -2.18 -24.41
CA ASN A 115 -16.66 -1.36 -24.58
C ASN A 115 -16.70 -0.13 -23.67
N LEU A 116 -15.66 0.11 -22.88
CA LEU A 116 -15.50 1.23 -21.94
C LEU A 116 -16.68 1.40 -20.98
N LYS A 117 -17.11 0.30 -20.35
CA LYS A 117 -18.23 0.29 -19.40
C LYS A 117 -18.02 -0.73 -18.28
N LYS A 118 -18.78 -0.61 -17.20
CA LYS A 118 -18.83 -1.66 -16.16
C LYS A 118 -19.34 -2.98 -16.74
N THR A 119 -18.81 -4.08 -16.24
CA THR A 119 -19.28 -5.44 -16.58
C THR A 119 -19.82 -6.15 -15.35
N ASP A 120 -20.44 -7.30 -15.56
CA ASP A 120 -21.02 -8.08 -14.48
C ASP A 120 -19.90 -8.65 -13.60
N TYR A 121 -20.08 -8.52 -12.28
CA TYR A 121 -19.29 -9.22 -11.26
C TYR A 121 -20.11 -10.38 -10.69
N ILE A 122 -19.48 -11.23 -9.87
CA ILE A 122 -20.16 -12.37 -9.25
C ILE A 122 -20.42 -12.18 -7.75
N GLU A 123 -21.49 -12.80 -7.26
CA GLU A 123 -21.83 -12.88 -5.84
C GLU A 123 -21.24 -14.15 -5.16
N PRO A 124 -21.21 -14.24 -3.82
CA PRO A 124 -20.60 -15.37 -3.12
C PRO A 124 -21.16 -16.74 -3.53
N ARG A 125 -22.46 -16.84 -3.81
CA ARG A 125 -23.06 -18.10 -4.27
C ARG A 125 -22.59 -18.47 -5.68
N GLU A 126 -22.57 -17.50 -6.59
CA GLU A 126 -22.15 -17.70 -7.98
C GLU A 126 -20.69 -18.17 -8.09
N PHE A 127 -19.82 -17.75 -7.17
CA PHE A 127 -18.44 -18.27 -7.11
C PHE A 127 -18.40 -19.80 -6.97
N PHE A 128 -19.18 -20.36 -6.03
CA PHE A 128 -19.26 -21.81 -5.84
C PHE A 128 -20.00 -22.52 -6.97
N GLU A 129 -20.93 -21.85 -7.65
CA GLU A 129 -21.63 -22.41 -8.82
C GLU A 129 -20.71 -22.49 -10.05
N ILE A 130 -19.89 -21.46 -10.32
CA ILE A 130 -18.94 -21.45 -11.44
C ILE A 130 -17.88 -22.54 -11.24
N TYR A 131 -17.34 -22.68 -10.03
CA TYR A 131 -16.29 -23.65 -9.72
C TYR A 131 -16.82 -24.96 -9.13
N ASP A 132 -18.11 -25.27 -9.28
CA ASP A 132 -18.80 -26.42 -8.69
C ASP A 132 -18.13 -27.78 -9.01
N PHE A 133 -17.46 -27.90 -10.16
CA PHE A 133 -16.71 -29.11 -10.52
C PHE A 133 -15.55 -29.44 -9.55
N LEU A 134 -15.09 -28.45 -8.76
CA LEU A 134 -14.09 -28.63 -7.71
C LEU A 134 -14.70 -29.03 -6.36
N TYR A 135 -15.98 -28.72 -6.13
CA TYR A 135 -16.61 -28.76 -4.80
C TYR A 135 -17.56 -29.93 -4.56
N LYS A 136 -17.70 -30.83 -5.54
CA LYS A 136 -18.60 -32.01 -5.47
C LYS A 136 -17.98 -33.25 -4.82
N ASP A 137 -16.72 -33.20 -4.42
CA ASP A 137 -16.03 -34.34 -3.83
C ASP A 137 -16.43 -34.54 -2.36
N LYS A 138 -16.64 -35.80 -1.96
CA LYS A 138 -17.06 -36.19 -0.59
C LYS A 138 -16.00 -35.89 0.47
N VAL A 139 -14.79 -35.56 0.06
CA VAL A 139 -13.66 -35.20 0.96
C VAL A 139 -13.75 -33.79 1.51
N LEU A 140 -14.71 -33.00 1.03
CA LEU A 140 -14.85 -31.60 1.36
C LEU A 140 -15.86 -31.40 2.48
N GLU A 141 -15.42 -30.73 3.54
CA GLU A 141 -16.28 -30.32 4.64
C GLU A 141 -16.31 -28.80 4.72
N PHE A 142 -17.48 -28.20 4.48
CA PHE A 142 -17.62 -26.74 4.44
C PHE A 142 -18.01 -26.15 5.79
N TYR A 143 -17.39 -25.01 6.15
CA TYR A 143 -17.77 -24.21 7.31
C TYR A 143 -19.24 -23.78 7.24
N LYS A 144 -19.72 -23.36 6.05
CA LYS A 144 -21.11 -22.92 5.83
C LYS A 144 -22.17 -23.98 6.17
N ASN A 145 -21.79 -25.24 6.26
CA ASN A 145 -22.68 -26.35 6.62
C ASN A 145 -22.71 -26.63 8.14
N SER A 146 -21.74 -26.10 8.90
CA SER A 146 -21.59 -26.31 10.34
C SER A 146 -22.68 -25.60 11.16
N ASN A 147 -22.92 -26.09 12.37
CA ASN A 147 -23.82 -25.41 13.32
C ASN A 147 -23.23 -24.08 13.81
N ILE A 148 -21.89 -24.01 13.95
CA ILE A 148 -21.19 -22.77 14.33
C ILE A 148 -21.50 -21.65 13.32
N PHE A 149 -21.38 -21.93 12.02
CA PHE A 149 -21.72 -20.96 10.98
C PHE A 149 -23.20 -20.57 11.02
N LYS A 150 -24.13 -21.54 11.13
CA LYS A 150 -25.58 -21.24 11.16
C LYS A 150 -25.94 -20.32 12.33
N SER A 151 -25.37 -20.56 13.51
CA SER A 151 -25.55 -19.70 14.69
C SER A 151 -24.93 -18.32 14.49
N HIS A 152 -23.73 -18.25 13.92
CA HIS A 152 -23.08 -16.97 13.62
C HIS A 152 -23.87 -16.16 12.58
N LEU A 153 -24.34 -16.79 11.51
CA LEU A 153 -25.15 -16.17 10.48
C LEU A 153 -26.48 -15.63 11.03
N ASP A 154 -27.17 -16.39 11.88
CA ASP A 154 -28.40 -15.94 12.55
C ASP A 154 -28.14 -14.71 13.42
N PHE A 155 -27.04 -14.71 14.19
CA PHE A 155 -26.62 -13.56 14.99
C PHE A 155 -26.34 -12.33 14.11
N VAL A 156 -25.56 -12.48 13.04
CA VAL A 156 -25.23 -11.38 12.10
C VAL A 156 -26.50 -10.83 11.44
N ASN A 157 -27.37 -11.71 10.94
CA ASN A 157 -28.62 -11.32 10.29
C ASN A 157 -29.53 -10.51 11.23
N LYS A 158 -29.65 -10.93 12.50
CA LYS A 158 -30.42 -10.21 13.52
C LYS A 158 -29.77 -8.89 13.90
N ARG A 159 -28.46 -8.89 14.17
CA ARG A 159 -27.70 -7.71 14.60
C ARG A 159 -27.79 -6.56 13.60
N PHE A 160 -27.71 -6.86 12.31
CA PHE A 160 -27.70 -5.86 11.25
C PHE A 160 -29.03 -5.70 10.50
N ASN A 161 -30.11 -6.36 10.98
CA ASN A 161 -31.43 -6.37 10.34
C ASN A 161 -31.34 -6.60 8.82
N ARG A 162 -30.69 -7.71 8.46
CA ARG A 162 -30.12 -7.90 7.13
C ARG A 162 -31.18 -8.23 6.07
N ASP A 163 -31.04 -7.64 4.89
CA ASP A 163 -31.87 -7.95 3.72
C ASP A 163 -31.79 -9.43 3.35
N PHE A 164 -32.93 -10.02 2.97
CA PHE A 164 -33.05 -11.42 2.56
C PHE A 164 -32.00 -11.81 1.52
N LYS A 165 -31.72 -10.93 0.54
CA LYS A 165 -30.75 -11.22 -0.52
C LYS A 165 -29.32 -11.44 -0.01
N TYR A 166 -28.96 -10.91 1.16
CA TYR A 166 -27.63 -11.09 1.75
C TYR A 166 -27.62 -12.10 2.89
N SER A 167 -28.78 -12.45 3.44
CA SER A 167 -28.95 -13.27 4.65
C SER A 167 -28.37 -14.69 4.64
N TYR A 168 -27.73 -15.13 3.54
CA TYR A 168 -27.22 -16.49 3.36
C TYR A 168 -25.72 -16.67 3.61
N TYR A 169 -24.93 -15.59 3.79
CA TYR A 169 -23.47 -15.67 3.95
C TYR A 169 -22.96 -14.73 5.03
N CYS A 170 -21.93 -15.07 5.78
CA CYS A 170 -21.21 -14.12 6.65
C CYS A 170 -19.70 -14.35 6.51
N GLN A 171 -18.85 -13.74 7.35
CA GLN A 171 -17.40 -13.88 7.24
C GLN A 171 -17.01 -15.37 7.25
N GLY A 172 -16.08 -15.73 6.36
CA GLY A 172 -15.60 -17.10 6.22
C GLY A 172 -16.52 -18.04 5.44
N TYR A 173 -17.59 -17.54 4.81
CA TYR A 173 -18.56 -18.36 4.05
C TYR A 173 -17.90 -19.33 3.06
N GLY A 174 -16.77 -18.95 2.46
CA GLY A 174 -16.02 -19.80 1.54
C GLY A 174 -15.07 -20.82 2.16
N SER A 175 -14.97 -20.90 3.49
CA SER A 175 -14.03 -21.78 4.19
C SER A 175 -14.46 -23.25 4.11
N TYR A 176 -13.50 -24.14 3.92
CA TYR A 176 -13.70 -25.58 3.87
C TYR A 176 -12.43 -26.37 4.20
N LEU A 177 -12.59 -27.65 4.54
CA LEU A 177 -11.50 -28.60 4.72
C LEU A 177 -11.49 -29.56 3.54
N ALA A 178 -10.30 -29.95 3.08
CA ALA A 178 -10.09 -31.02 2.12
C ALA A 178 -9.06 -32.03 2.64
N ARG A 179 -9.40 -33.31 2.63
CA ARG A 179 -8.45 -34.40 2.91
C ARG A 179 -8.00 -35.05 1.60
N ILE A 180 -6.70 -35.23 1.41
CA ILE A 180 -6.14 -35.62 0.10
C ILE A 180 -6.30 -37.12 -0.22
N ASP A 181 -6.15 -38.02 0.76
CA ASP A 181 -6.40 -39.47 0.61
C ASP A 181 -7.73 -39.86 1.29
N ASN A 182 -8.55 -40.61 0.55
CA ASN A 182 -9.93 -40.96 0.87
C ASN A 182 -10.06 -42.37 1.46
N ASN A 183 -8.96 -43.07 1.71
CA ASN A 183 -9.00 -44.28 2.54
C ASN A 183 -9.23 -43.86 4.00
N LEU A 184 -10.49 -43.52 4.29
CA LEU A 184 -10.93 -42.76 5.47
C LEU A 184 -10.56 -43.41 6.81
N GLU A 185 -10.35 -44.73 6.83
CA GLU A 185 -10.36 -45.47 8.09
C GLU A 185 -8.98 -45.80 8.68
N ASN A 186 -7.86 -45.82 7.93
CA ASN A 186 -6.64 -46.48 8.45
C ASN A 186 -5.26 -45.91 8.06
N LYS A 187 -5.13 -44.67 7.54
CA LYS A 187 -3.82 -44.06 7.28
C LYS A 187 -3.78 -42.55 7.58
N ASN A 188 -2.63 -42.07 8.03
CA ASN A 188 -2.26 -40.67 8.08
C ASN A 188 -2.18 -40.09 6.65
N SER A 189 -2.64 -38.85 6.47
CA SER A 189 -2.67 -38.17 5.18
C SER A 189 -2.35 -36.66 5.33
N LEU A 190 -2.66 -35.86 4.31
CA LEU A 190 -2.60 -34.41 4.33
C LEU A 190 -4.02 -33.84 4.40
N THR A 191 -4.29 -33.08 5.46
CA THR A 191 -5.48 -32.23 5.62
C THR A 191 -5.12 -30.80 5.22
N LEU A 192 -5.89 -30.26 4.27
CA LEU A 192 -5.83 -28.86 3.83
C LEU A 192 -7.02 -28.10 4.42
N LEU A 193 -6.75 -27.10 5.25
CA LEU A 193 -7.76 -26.25 5.85
C LEU A 193 -7.78 -24.89 5.16
N PHE A 194 -8.79 -24.65 4.35
CA PHE A 194 -8.98 -23.41 3.61
C PHE A 194 -9.82 -22.42 4.43
N ILE A 195 -9.21 -21.28 4.76
CA ILE A 195 -9.83 -20.20 5.54
C ILE A 195 -10.03 -18.98 4.62
N ASP A 196 -11.30 -18.71 4.31
CA ASP A 196 -11.71 -17.53 3.55
C ASP A 196 -11.64 -16.29 4.45
N THR A 197 -10.62 -15.46 4.19
CA THR A 197 -10.37 -14.21 4.90
C THR A 197 -10.94 -12.98 4.20
N SER A 198 -11.55 -13.14 3.03
CA SER A 198 -12.06 -12.02 2.23
C SER A 198 -13.28 -11.39 2.89
N ILE A 199 -13.32 -10.05 2.93
CA ILE A 199 -14.44 -9.31 3.53
C ILE A 199 -15.41 -8.89 2.45
N TYR A 200 -16.53 -9.61 2.37
CA TYR A 200 -17.66 -9.27 1.50
C TYR A 200 -19.04 -9.23 2.20
N SER A 201 -19.05 -9.41 3.53
CA SER A 201 -20.22 -9.33 4.41
C SER A 201 -20.14 -8.17 5.42
N CYS A 202 -21.31 -7.74 5.92
CA CYS A 202 -21.47 -6.59 6.80
C CYS A 202 -20.86 -6.73 8.22
N ASP A 203 -20.58 -7.95 8.68
CA ASP A 203 -19.99 -8.22 10.00
C ASP A 203 -18.55 -7.70 10.13
N TYR A 204 -17.78 -7.66 9.05
CA TYR A 204 -16.40 -7.16 9.05
C TYR A 204 -16.14 -5.97 8.11
N GLU A 205 -17.07 -5.60 7.23
CA GLU A 205 -16.93 -4.37 6.41
C GLU A 205 -17.03 -3.11 7.29
N GLN A 206 -16.20 -2.11 6.98
CA GLN A 206 -16.01 -0.91 7.82
C GLN A 206 -17.30 -0.14 8.12
N ASN A 207 -18.25 -0.12 7.18
CA ASN A 207 -19.53 0.58 7.28
C ASN A 207 -20.70 -0.39 7.48
N HIS A 208 -20.42 -1.65 7.81
CA HIS A 208 -21.39 -2.73 7.94
C HIS A 208 -22.31 -2.91 6.73
N LYS A 209 -21.76 -2.81 5.52
CA LYS A 209 -22.48 -3.00 4.26
C LYS A 209 -22.11 -4.32 3.58
N ASP A 210 -23.14 -5.03 3.14
CA ASP A 210 -23.00 -6.18 2.26
C ASP A 210 -22.74 -5.79 0.79
N GLY A 211 -22.33 -6.77 -0.02
CA GLY A 211 -22.15 -6.57 -1.46
C GLY A 211 -21.04 -5.58 -1.78
N LYS A 212 -19.96 -5.63 -0.98
CA LYS A 212 -18.74 -4.84 -1.12
C LYS A 212 -17.55 -5.79 -1.15
N THR A 213 -16.44 -5.31 -1.70
CA THR A 213 -15.12 -5.93 -1.55
C THR A 213 -14.25 -4.98 -0.73
N ASN A 214 -13.30 -5.53 0.01
CA ASN A 214 -12.28 -4.78 0.75
C ASN A 214 -10.92 -5.41 0.45
N VAL A 215 -9.91 -4.57 0.25
CA VAL A 215 -8.51 -5.03 0.09
C VAL A 215 -8.03 -5.74 1.35
N VAL A 216 -8.46 -5.28 2.53
CA VAL A 216 -8.09 -5.90 3.80
C VAL A 216 -8.94 -7.12 4.11
N GLY A 217 -8.30 -8.15 4.65
CA GLY A 217 -8.96 -9.37 5.13
C GLY A 217 -9.37 -9.30 6.60
N ALA A 218 -10.09 -10.32 7.05
CA ALA A 218 -10.37 -10.55 8.46
C ALA A 218 -10.51 -12.04 8.74
N LEU A 219 -10.40 -12.42 10.02
CA LEU A 219 -10.70 -13.78 10.48
C LEU A 219 -11.64 -13.76 11.68
N ASP A 220 -12.88 -14.19 11.49
CA ASP A 220 -13.83 -14.28 12.60
C ASP A 220 -13.51 -15.44 13.54
N LYS A 221 -13.74 -15.21 14.83
CA LYS A 221 -13.52 -16.23 15.87
C LYS A 221 -14.35 -17.48 15.64
N ASN A 222 -15.54 -17.39 15.03
CA ASN A 222 -16.38 -18.55 14.77
C ASN A 222 -15.80 -19.43 13.65
N VAL A 223 -15.08 -18.84 12.68
CA VAL A 223 -14.29 -19.62 11.71
C VAL A 223 -13.14 -20.32 12.42
N MET A 224 -12.46 -19.63 13.34
CA MET A 224 -11.38 -20.22 14.12
C MET A 224 -11.86 -21.36 15.04
N LYS A 225 -13.03 -21.24 15.67
CA LYS A 225 -13.63 -22.33 16.46
C LYS A 225 -13.92 -23.57 15.62
N TRP A 226 -14.46 -23.38 14.42
CA TRP A 226 -14.65 -24.49 13.48
C TRP A 226 -13.31 -25.07 13.02
N ALA A 227 -12.31 -24.23 12.72
CA ALA A 227 -10.96 -24.66 12.37
C ALA A 227 -10.33 -25.54 13.47
N ILE A 228 -10.50 -25.17 14.73
CA ILE A 228 -10.03 -25.96 15.89
C ILE A 228 -10.64 -27.35 15.90
N GLU A 229 -11.97 -27.47 15.73
CA GLU A 229 -12.64 -28.78 15.67
C GLU A 229 -12.06 -29.65 14.55
N LYS A 230 -11.85 -29.05 13.37
CA LYS A 230 -11.26 -29.75 12.22
C LYS A 230 -9.79 -30.13 12.44
N ILE A 231 -9.02 -29.30 13.15
CA ILE A 231 -7.63 -29.59 13.52
C ILE A 231 -7.57 -30.76 14.51
N ASP A 232 -8.45 -30.79 15.52
CA ASP A 232 -8.52 -31.90 16.49
C ASP A 232 -8.86 -33.22 15.79
N GLU A 233 -9.82 -33.20 14.87
CA GLU A 233 -10.16 -34.38 14.05
C GLU A 233 -8.98 -34.84 13.18
N ALA A 234 -8.26 -33.91 12.55
CA ALA A 234 -7.08 -34.22 11.73
C ALA A 234 -5.94 -34.82 12.56
N LYS A 235 -5.68 -34.26 13.76
CA LYS A 235 -4.70 -34.81 14.70
C LYS A 235 -5.08 -36.19 15.20
N ALA A 236 -6.35 -36.45 15.48
CA ALA A 236 -6.82 -37.78 15.88
C ALA A 236 -6.53 -38.83 14.79
N ARG A 237 -6.54 -38.41 13.51
CA ARG A 237 -6.15 -39.23 12.36
C ARG A 237 -4.63 -39.22 12.05
N LYS A 238 -3.84 -38.46 12.81
CA LYS A 238 -2.41 -38.20 12.59
C LYS A 238 -2.11 -37.59 11.22
N ASP A 239 -3.04 -36.82 10.67
CA ASP A 239 -2.83 -36.12 9.40
C ASP A 239 -1.86 -34.94 9.61
N MET A 240 -1.02 -34.64 8.61
CA MET A 240 -0.37 -33.34 8.54
C MET A 240 -1.41 -32.28 8.17
N ILE A 241 -1.26 -31.06 8.70
CA ILE A 241 -2.22 -29.99 8.51
C ILE A 241 -1.52 -28.81 7.83
N PHE A 242 -2.03 -28.43 6.67
CA PHE A 242 -1.73 -27.14 6.05
C PHE A 242 -2.94 -26.23 6.18
N VAL A 243 -2.72 -25.01 6.66
CA VAL A 243 -3.72 -23.95 6.61
C VAL A 243 -3.46 -23.10 5.38
N ILE A 244 -4.50 -22.74 4.64
CA ILE A 244 -4.43 -21.93 3.43
C ILE A 244 -5.37 -20.76 3.58
N SER A 245 -4.88 -19.55 3.32
CA SER A 245 -5.72 -18.35 3.26
C SER A 245 -5.21 -17.40 2.20
N HIS A 246 -6.04 -16.47 1.74
CA HIS A 246 -5.58 -15.43 0.83
C HIS A 246 -4.67 -14.41 1.55
N HIS A 247 -5.16 -13.84 2.66
CA HIS A 247 -4.42 -12.85 3.45
C HIS A 247 -3.50 -13.49 4.50
N ALA A 248 -2.38 -12.82 4.79
CA ALA A 248 -1.48 -13.22 5.86
C ALA A 248 -2.01 -12.88 7.27
N PHE A 249 -1.67 -13.72 8.25
CA PHE A 249 -2.11 -13.57 9.64
C PHE A 249 -1.09 -12.83 10.51
N ILE A 250 0.10 -12.57 9.94
CA ILE A 250 1.18 -11.77 10.51
C ILE A 250 1.86 -11.01 9.37
N PRO A 251 2.56 -9.90 9.64
CA PRO A 251 3.35 -9.24 8.61
C PRO A 251 4.52 -10.14 8.13
N ASN A 252 4.82 -10.14 6.85
CA ASN A 252 5.94 -10.90 6.27
C ASN A 252 7.30 -10.24 6.49
N PHE A 253 7.36 -8.91 6.59
CA PHE A 253 8.61 -8.18 6.84
C PHE A 253 8.46 -7.05 7.86
N ARG A 254 9.58 -6.68 8.51
CA ARG A 254 9.63 -5.57 9.48
C ARG A 254 9.18 -4.28 8.80
N ASP A 255 8.33 -3.49 9.45
CA ASP A 255 7.73 -2.25 8.93
C ASP A 255 6.70 -2.37 7.79
N GLN A 256 6.30 -3.60 7.37
CA GLN A 256 5.21 -3.77 6.39
C GLN A 256 3.94 -3.00 6.79
N ARG A 257 3.64 -2.88 8.08
CA ARG A 257 2.47 -2.15 8.61
C ARG A 257 2.45 -0.67 8.23
N LEU A 258 3.62 -0.04 8.11
CA LEU A 258 3.74 1.40 7.84
C LEU A 258 3.41 1.74 6.39
N VAL A 259 3.51 0.76 5.47
CA VAL A 259 3.44 1.01 4.02
C VAL A 259 2.40 0.13 3.32
N LEU A 260 2.11 -1.06 3.85
CA LEU A 260 1.28 -2.13 3.27
C LEU A 260 0.38 -2.80 4.34
N GLY A 261 -0.08 -2.03 5.32
CA GLY A 261 -0.99 -2.51 6.38
C GLY A 261 -2.29 -3.19 5.90
N PRO A 262 -2.91 -2.82 4.76
CA PRO A 262 -4.09 -3.51 4.25
C PRO A 262 -3.84 -4.94 3.76
N PHE A 263 -2.58 -5.39 3.62
CA PHE A 263 -2.25 -6.70 3.03
C PHE A 263 -2.18 -7.87 4.04
N ILE A 264 -2.64 -7.64 5.27
CA ILE A 264 -2.77 -8.64 6.33
C ILE A 264 -4.21 -8.60 6.86
N ILE A 265 -4.68 -9.66 7.53
CA ILE A 265 -5.99 -9.60 8.18
C ILE A 265 -6.02 -8.45 9.20
N LYS A 266 -7.09 -7.64 9.22
CA LYS A 266 -7.12 -6.44 10.06
C LYS A 266 -7.01 -6.74 11.55
N ASN A 267 -7.51 -7.90 11.99
CA ASN A 267 -7.52 -8.35 13.38
C ASN A 267 -6.31 -9.25 13.73
N TRP A 268 -5.22 -9.16 12.97
CA TRP A 268 -4.03 -9.99 13.15
C TRP A 268 -3.37 -9.81 14.54
N ASN A 269 -3.45 -8.61 15.11
CA ASN A 269 -2.93 -8.23 16.43
C ASN A 269 -4.02 -7.99 17.47
N GLU A 270 -5.24 -8.45 17.20
CA GLU A 270 -6.35 -8.37 18.15
C GLU A 270 -6.58 -9.75 18.73
N LYS A 271 -6.42 -9.86 20.05
CA LYS A 271 -6.71 -11.09 20.77
C LYS A 271 -8.20 -11.37 20.78
N TYR A 272 -8.59 -12.62 20.55
CA TYR A 272 -9.99 -13.01 20.64
C TYR A 272 -10.51 -12.98 22.08
N ILE A 273 -11.79 -12.67 22.23
CA ILE A 273 -12.53 -12.80 23.49
C ILE A 273 -13.59 -13.89 23.31
N ASP A 274 -13.46 -14.98 24.05
CA ASP A 274 -14.39 -16.12 24.01
C ASP A 274 -14.35 -16.93 25.32
N ASP A 275 -15.31 -17.82 25.50
CA ASP A 275 -15.32 -18.71 26.67
C ASP A 275 -14.40 -19.93 26.46
N ASP A 276 -14.06 -20.27 25.21
CA ASP A 276 -13.12 -21.36 24.90
C ASP A 276 -11.66 -20.91 25.17
N PRO A 277 -10.97 -21.51 26.16
CA PRO A 277 -9.61 -21.12 26.52
C PRO A 277 -8.57 -21.39 25.42
N ARG A 278 -8.92 -22.19 24.40
CA ARG A 278 -8.05 -22.41 23.25
C ARG A 278 -7.94 -21.18 22.35
N ILE A 279 -8.91 -20.26 22.42
CA ILE A 279 -8.91 -19.02 21.62
C ILE A 279 -8.89 -17.75 22.46
N ASN A 280 -9.41 -17.79 23.69
CA ASN A 280 -9.53 -16.61 24.52
C ASN A 280 -8.16 -16.02 24.85
N ASP A 281 -8.04 -14.70 24.73
CA ASP A 281 -6.80 -13.94 24.93
C ASP A 281 -5.65 -14.35 23.99
N LYS A 282 -5.97 -14.88 22.80
CA LYS A 282 -4.98 -15.28 21.80
C LYS A 282 -5.15 -14.57 20.46
N LEU A 283 -4.04 -14.30 19.79
CA LEU A 283 -4.01 -13.81 18.42
C LEU A 283 -4.47 -14.90 17.42
N PRO A 284 -4.99 -14.54 16.23
CA PRO A 284 -5.37 -15.52 15.21
C PRO A 284 -4.27 -16.51 14.85
N ILE A 285 -3.02 -16.03 14.67
CA ILE A 285 -1.87 -16.90 14.37
C ILE A 285 -1.46 -17.77 15.56
N GLU A 286 -1.60 -17.24 16.77
CA GLU A 286 -1.22 -17.89 18.02
C GLU A 286 -2.12 -19.09 18.29
N VAL A 287 -3.42 -18.96 18.02
CA VAL A 287 -4.37 -20.09 18.10
C VAL A 287 -3.90 -21.23 17.20
N LEU A 288 -3.52 -20.96 15.95
CA LEU A 288 -3.04 -22.01 15.04
C LEU A 288 -1.73 -22.64 15.55
N ALA A 289 -0.78 -21.82 16.02
CA ALA A 289 0.49 -22.28 16.57
C ALA A 289 0.28 -23.21 17.78
N ASP A 290 -0.56 -22.82 18.73
CA ASP A 290 -0.86 -23.60 19.93
C ASP A 290 -1.70 -24.84 19.64
N MET A 291 -2.49 -24.80 18.57
CA MET A 291 -3.11 -25.98 17.99
C MET A 291 -2.11 -26.80 17.16
N GLY A 292 -0.80 -26.57 17.25
CA GLY A 292 0.25 -27.40 16.65
C GLY A 292 0.33 -27.34 15.13
N VAL A 293 -0.31 -26.36 14.49
CA VAL A 293 -0.20 -26.14 13.04
C VAL A 293 1.18 -25.56 12.73
N LYS A 294 1.87 -26.13 11.74
CA LYS A 294 3.22 -25.70 11.35
C LYS A 294 3.27 -24.79 10.13
N PHE A 295 2.32 -24.92 9.21
CA PHE A 295 2.36 -24.23 7.92
C PHE A 295 1.04 -23.52 7.62
N LEU A 296 1.14 -22.22 7.38
CA LEU A 296 0.11 -21.34 6.84
C LEU A 296 0.57 -20.85 5.47
N PHE A 297 -0.12 -21.21 4.40
CA PHE A 297 0.18 -20.76 3.03
C PHE A 297 -0.71 -19.60 2.61
N THR A 298 -0.11 -18.52 2.12
CA THR A 298 -0.80 -17.25 1.80
C THR A 298 -0.38 -16.64 0.47
N GLY A 299 -1.13 -15.62 0.03
CA GLY A 299 -0.93 -14.87 -1.22
C GLY A 299 -1.02 -13.36 -1.01
N HIS A 300 -1.78 -12.66 -1.86
CA HIS A 300 -2.26 -11.28 -1.71
C HIS A 300 -1.21 -10.15 -1.84
N LEU A 301 -0.06 -10.27 -1.19
CA LEU A 301 1.02 -9.25 -1.27
C LEU A 301 1.92 -9.45 -2.51
N HIS A 302 1.76 -10.55 -3.24
CA HIS A 302 2.50 -10.92 -4.47
C HIS A 302 4.01 -11.13 -4.30
N GLU A 303 4.49 -11.12 -3.06
CA GLU A 303 5.88 -11.40 -2.71
C GLU A 303 6.06 -12.90 -2.37
N ASN A 304 7.23 -13.45 -2.66
CA ASN A 304 7.67 -14.71 -2.04
C ASN A 304 8.31 -14.40 -0.70
N GLY A 305 7.68 -14.82 0.39
CA GLY A 305 8.19 -14.55 1.73
C GLY A 305 7.87 -15.68 2.71
N THR A 306 8.60 -15.72 3.83
CA THR A 306 8.25 -16.56 4.96
C THR A 306 8.52 -15.84 6.27
N ALA A 307 7.51 -15.82 7.13
CA ALA A 307 7.61 -15.31 8.49
C ALA A 307 7.38 -16.45 9.49
N LYS A 308 8.14 -16.48 10.59
CA LYS A 308 7.82 -17.35 11.73
C LYS A 308 7.17 -16.54 12.83
N TYR A 309 6.14 -17.14 13.40
CA TYR A 309 5.63 -16.75 14.70
C TYR A 309 5.93 -17.86 15.73
N LYS A 310 6.32 -17.44 16.94
CA LYS A 310 6.48 -18.32 18.09
C LYS A 310 5.54 -17.86 19.21
N SER A 311 4.62 -18.74 19.62
CA SER A 311 3.69 -18.45 20.70
C SER A 311 4.37 -18.41 22.06
N VAL A 312 3.67 -17.88 23.07
CA VAL A 312 4.10 -17.88 24.49
C VAL A 312 4.41 -19.29 25.00
N LEU A 313 3.69 -20.30 24.50
CA LEU A 313 3.92 -21.71 24.85
C LEU A 313 5.13 -22.33 24.12
N GLY A 314 5.83 -21.54 23.30
CA GLY A 314 6.98 -21.98 22.51
C GLY A 314 6.62 -22.71 21.23
N ASN A 315 5.35 -22.70 20.81
CA ASN A 315 4.93 -23.35 19.57
C ASN A 315 5.23 -22.46 18.37
N GLU A 316 5.90 -23.03 17.37
CA GLU A 316 6.24 -22.32 16.14
C GLU A 316 5.29 -22.64 14.99
N ILE A 317 4.96 -21.62 14.19
CA ILE A 317 4.22 -21.69 12.92
C ILE A 317 4.89 -20.78 11.87
N PHE A 318 4.88 -21.22 10.61
CA PHE A 318 5.43 -20.50 9.47
C PHE A 318 4.30 -19.98 8.57
N ASN A 319 4.21 -18.67 8.38
CA ASN A 319 3.43 -18.06 7.31
C ASN A 319 4.30 -18.02 6.04
N ILE A 320 3.90 -18.77 5.02
CA ILE A 320 4.63 -18.97 3.77
C ILE A 320 3.81 -18.34 2.64
N GLN A 321 4.23 -17.18 2.17
CA GLN A 321 3.55 -16.46 1.10
C GLN A 321 4.12 -16.81 -0.26
N THR A 322 3.26 -17.19 -1.20
CA THR A 322 3.64 -17.43 -2.60
C THR A 322 3.34 -16.18 -3.43
N GLY A 323 4.30 -15.72 -4.23
CA GLY A 323 4.11 -14.55 -5.07
C GLY A 323 3.16 -14.81 -6.25
N SER A 324 2.79 -13.72 -6.94
CA SER A 324 1.81 -13.75 -8.03
C SER A 324 2.38 -14.32 -9.32
N THR A 325 1.66 -15.21 -10.00
CA THR A 325 2.10 -15.73 -11.32
C THR A 325 2.12 -14.67 -12.42
N VAL A 326 1.51 -13.50 -12.19
CA VAL A 326 1.46 -12.38 -13.15
C VAL A 326 2.24 -11.15 -12.68
N THR A 327 2.95 -11.26 -11.55
CA THR A 327 3.88 -10.23 -11.06
C THR A 327 5.28 -10.81 -10.96
N TYR A 328 6.27 -10.13 -11.54
CA TYR A 328 7.67 -10.54 -11.45
C TYR A 328 8.08 -10.81 -9.98
N PRO A 329 8.75 -11.94 -9.67
CA PRO A 329 9.47 -12.84 -10.59
C PRO A 329 8.66 -13.99 -11.21
N LEU A 330 7.32 -13.92 -11.21
CA LEU A 330 6.42 -14.96 -11.76
C LEU A 330 6.63 -16.35 -11.10
N PRO A 331 6.59 -16.43 -9.76
CA PRO A 331 6.88 -17.66 -9.05
C PRO A 331 5.72 -18.67 -9.06
N ILE A 332 6.10 -19.93 -8.88
CA ILE A 332 5.26 -21.08 -8.57
C ILE A 332 5.91 -21.80 -7.40
N ARG A 333 5.12 -22.28 -6.43
CA ARG A 333 5.66 -23.05 -5.31
C ARG A 333 5.32 -24.52 -5.45
N HIS A 334 6.31 -25.38 -5.40
CA HIS A 334 6.18 -26.82 -5.35
C HIS A 334 6.37 -27.32 -3.92
N ILE A 335 5.54 -28.28 -3.54
CA ILE A 335 5.55 -28.88 -2.21
C ILE A 335 5.51 -30.40 -2.37
N ASN A 336 6.53 -31.06 -1.86
CA ASN A 336 6.61 -32.50 -1.80
C ASN A 336 6.51 -32.93 -0.34
N VAL A 337 5.43 -33.64 0.00
CA VAL A 337 5.25 -34.23 1.32
C VAL A 337 5.60 -35.70 1.24
N LEU A 338 6.56 -36.12 2.06
CA LEU A 338 6.98 -37.51 2.20
C LEU A 338 6.51 -38.02 3.56
N ASP A 339 5.73 -39.10 3.53
CA ASP A 339 5.32 -39.82 4.72
C ASP A 339 6.44 -40.78 5.14
N ASP A 340 7.22 -40.38 6.15
CA ASP A 340 8.42 -41.07 6.60
C ASP A 340 8.28 -41.58 8.03
N ILE A 341 7.13 -42.22 8.32
CA ILE A 341 6.84 -42.80 9.64
C ILE A 341 7.88 -43.84 10.07
N GLU A 342 8.45 -44.61 9.13
CA GLU A 342 9.37 -45.71 9.46
C GLU A 342 10.75 -45.22 9.95
N GLU A 343 11.23 -44.05 9.52
CA GLU A 343 12.52 -43.48 9.97
C GLU A 343 12.38 -42.35 11.00
N PHE A 344 11.33 -41.51 10.92
CA PHE A 344 11.25 -40.27 11.73
C PHE A 344 9.96 -40.10 12.56
N ASN A 345 9.03 -41.07 12.54
CA ASN A 345 7.71 -40.93 13.18
C ASN A 345 6.97 -39.63 12.75
N GLY A 346 7.14 -39.17 11.50
CA GLY A 346 6.62 -37.88 11.04
C GLY A 346 6.62 -37.69 9.53
N PHE A 347 6.30 -36.46 9.10
CA PHE A 347 6.33 -36.05 7.70
C PHE A 347 7.58 -35.23 7.40
N SER A 348 8.19 -35.46 6.24
CA SER A 348 9.16 -34.55 5.66
C SER A 348 8.48 -33.68 4.60
N VAL A 349 8.77 -32.38 4.61
CA VAL A 349 8.19 -31.41 3.67
C VAL A 349 9.32 -30.70 2.95
N ASP A 350 9.37 -30.90 1.64
CA ASP A 350 10.28 -30.22 0.73
C ASP A 350 9.52 -29.13 -0.03
N LEU A 351 10.04 -27.90 0.02
CA LEU A 351 9.42 -26.71 -0.55
C LEU A 351 10.40 -26.06 -1.53
N LYS A 352 9.98 -25.93 -2.79
CA LYS A 352 10.78 -25.29 -3.84
C LYS A 352 10.00 -24.20 -4.54
N THR A 353 10.61 -23.05 -4.75
CA THR A 353 10.05 -22.00 -5.62
C THR A 353 10.66 -22.14 -7.00
N GLN A 354 9.83 -22.27 -8.04
CA GLN A 354 10.24 -22.27 -9.44
C GLN A 354 9.74 -20.98 -10.11
N LEU A 355 10.58 -20.33 -10.91
CA LEU A 355 10.18 -19.13 -11.66
C LEU A 355 9.75 -19.49 -13.09
N ILE A 356 8.74 -18.80 -13.61
CA ILE A 356 8.37 -18.92 -15.03
C ILE A 356 9.43 -18.18 -15.86
N LYS A 357 10.42 -18.92 -16.39
CA LYS A 357 11.53 -18.35 -17.20
C LYS A 357 11.13 -17.98 -18.63
N SER A 358 10.18 -18.71 -19.20
CA SER A 358 9.67 -18.50 -20.56
C SER A 358 8.21 -18.90 -20.65
N PHE A 359 7.46 -18.21 -21.49
CA PHE A 359 6.03 -18.45 -21.69
C PHE A 359 5.58 -17.96 -23.06
N SER A 360 4.40 -18.38 -23.49
CA SER A 360 3.74 -17.88 -24.68
C SER A 360 2.38 -17.33 -24.31
N TYR A 361 1.95 -16.27 -24.99
CA TYR A 361 0.63 -15.65 -24.79
C TYR A 361 0.09 -15.09 -26.10
N GLU A 362 -1.19 -14.76 -26.13
CA GLU A 362 -1.83 -14.10 -27.27
C GLU A 362 -1.82 -12.57 -27.07
N ASN A 363 -1.13 -11.82 -27.94
CA ASN A 363 -1.15 -10.36 -27.91
C ASN A 363 -2.53 -9.82 -28.33
N LEU A 364 -2.88 -8.56 -28.08
CA LEU A 364 -4.20 -7.97 -28.39
C LEU A 364 -4.69 -8.09 -29.85
N SER A 365 -3.80 -8.40 -30.80
CA SER A 365 -4.15 -8.62 -32.22
C SER A 365 -4.55 -10.07 -32.53
N GLY A 366 -4.41 -10.99 -31.57
CA GLY A 366 -4.69 -12.41 -31.75
C GLY A 366 -3.46 -13.24 -32.13
N GLU A 367 -2.27 -12.66 -32.10
CA GLU A 367 -1.04 -13.35 -32.48
C GLU A 367 -0.40 -14.00 -31.26
N THR A 368 0.07 -15.24 -31.41
CA THR A 368 0.83 -15.91 -30.36
C THR A 368 2.26 -15.37 -30.31
N ILE A 369 2.62 -14.76 -29.20
CA ILE A 369 3.96 -14.24 -28.90
C ILE A 369 4.65 -15.21 -27.95
N LYS A 370 5.93 -15.51 -28.22
CA LYS A 370 6.78 -16.34 -27.37
C LYS A 370 7.82 -15.46 -26.68
N ILE A 371 7.90 -15.56 -25.36
CA ILE A 371 8.86 -14.88 -24.51
C ILE A 371 9.88 -15.92 -24.03
N GLU A 372 11.11 -15.82 -24.52
CA GLU A 372 12.20 -16.73 -24.15
C GLU A 372 12.89 -16.35 -22.84
N ASN A 373 12.78 -15.08 -22.44
CA ASN A 373 13.38 -14.54 -21.21
C ASN A 373 12.39 -13.63 -20.49
N SER A 374 11.72 -14.17 -19.48
CA SER A 374 10.72 -13.44 -18.69
C SER A 374 11.32 -12.30 -17.86
N ILE A 375 12.60 -12.38 -17.46
CA ILE A 375 13.29 -11.32 -16.71
C ILE A 375 13.41 -10.08 -17.58
N ALA A 376 14.03 -10.21 -18.75
CA ALA A 376 14.19 -9.10 -19.69
C ALA A 376 12.83 -8.48 -20.05
N TYR A 377 11.84 -9.33 -20.28
CA TYR A 377 10.49 -8.91 -20.60
C TYR A 377 9.82 -8.13 -19.44
N ALA A 378 9.96 -8.58 -18.19
CA ALA A 378 9.41 -7.89 -17.02
C ALA A 378 10.12 -6.57 -16.71
N LEU A 379 11.44 -6.50 -16.88
CA LEU A 379 12.19 -5.25 -16.73
C LEU A 379 11.72 -4.17 -17.72
N GLU A 380 11.34 -4.57 -18.92
CA GLU A 380 10.81 -3.67 -19.95
C GLU A 380 9.34 -3.30 -19.73
N ASN A 381 8.49 -4.26 -19.34
CA ASN A 381 7.04 -4.12 -19.43
C ASN A 381 6.30 -3.99 -18.08
N GLN A 382 6.93 -4.31 -16.95
CA GLN A 382 6.29 -4.31 -15.62
C GLN A 382 7.08 -3.52 -14.56
N LEU A 383 8.41 -3.52 -14.64
CA LEU A 383 9.32 -2.94 -13.65
C LEU A 383 10.00 -1.66 -14.14
N SER A 384 9.29 -0.80 -14.86
CA SER A 384 9.83 0.53 -15.15
C SER A 384 9.77 1.40 -13.88
N LEU A 385 10.87 2.07 -13.53
CA LEU A 385 10.91 2.99 -12.37
C LEU A 385 9.84 4.09 -12.51
N LYS A 386 9.46 4.42 -13.74
CA LYS A 386 8.48 5.45 -14.07
C LYS A 386 7.14 5.09 -13.45
N ASP A 387 6.69 3.85 -13.68
CA ASP A 387 5.39 3.39 -13.24
C ASP A 387 5.34 3.23 -11.71
N VAL A 388 6.45 2.84 -11.06
CA VAL A 388 6.54 2.81 -9.58
C VAL A 388 6.42 4.20 -8.95
N LEU A 389 7.13 5.20 -9.51
CA LEU A 389 7.07 6.56 -9.02
C LEU A 389 5.71 7.23 -9.30
N PHE A 390 5.07 6.92 -10.44
CA PHE A 390 3.71 7.40 -10.72
C PHE A 390 2.68 6.76 -9.80
N ASN A 391 2.74 5.45 -9.56
CA ASN A 391 1.74 4.72 -8.78
C ASN A 391 1.80 5.05 -7.28
N TYR A 392 3.00 5.26 -6.73
CA TYR A 392 3.20 5.69 -5.34
C TYR A 392 2.43 6.98 -5.02
N VAL A 393 2.35 7.88 -5.98
CA VAL A 393 1.82 9.23 -5.80
C VAL A 393 0.32 9.24 -5.96
N HIS A 394 -0.18 8.48 -6.93
CA HIS A 394 -1.61 8.28 -7.09
C HIS A 394 -2.18 7.51 -5.89
N SER A 395 -1.42 6.57 -5.30
CA SER A 395 -1.76 5.90 -4.05
C SER A 395 -1.72 6.85 -2.85
N MET A 396 -0.68 7.68 -2.72
CA MET A 396 -0.57 8.72 -1.68
C MET A 396 -1.67 9.77 -1.77
N ALA A 397 -1.96 10.30 -2.97
CA ALA A 397 -2.98 11.32 -3.18
C ALA A 397 -4.40 10.79 -2.93
N LYS A 398 -4.61 9.48 -3.08
CA LYS A 398 -5.84 8.77 -2.72
C LYS A 398 -5.82 8.21 -1.30
N ASN A 399 -4.73 8.39 -0.55
CA ASN A 399 -4.63 7.93 0.82
C ASN A 399 -5.61 8.73 1.70
N PRO A 400 -6.53 8.07 2.44
CA PRO A 400 -7.46 8.74 3.34
C PRO A 400 -6.75 9.67 4.33
N MET A 401 -5.52 9.38 4.77
CA MET A 401 -4.78 10.26 5.67
C MET A 401 -4.41 11.62 5.08
N ILE A 402 -4.14 11.71 3.77
CA ILE A 402 -3.83 12.99 3.10
C ILE A 402 -5.13 13.71 2.75
N PHE A 403 -6.12 12.96 2.27
CA PHE A 403 -7.45 13.47 1.93
C PHE A 403 -8.20 14.03 3.15
N GLU A 404 -8.06 13.41 4.32
CA GLU A 404 -8.70 13.81 5.58
C GLU A 404 -7.76 14.63 6.49
N MET A 405 -6.60 15.06 5.98
CA MET A 405 -5.62 15.79 6.80
C MET A 405 -6.17 17.14 7.22
N ASN A 406 -6.51 17.26 8.51
CA ASN A 406 -6.88 18.54 9.11
C ASN A 406 -5.63 19.43 9.29
N ILE A 407 -5.45 20.44 8.42
CA ILE A 407 -4.25 21.27 8.39
C ILE A 407 -4.07 22.03 9.70
N LYS A 408 -5.18 22.53 10.24
CA LYS A 408 -5.19 23.23 11.53
C LYS A 408 -4.66 22.34 12.66
N LYS A 409 -5.17 21.11 12.79
CA LYS A 409 -4.71 20.14 13.79
C LYS A 409 -3.22 19.85 13.61
N PHE A 410 -2.79 19.61 12.37
CA PHE A 410 -1.38 19.39 12.06
C PHE A 410 -0.50 20.57 12.51
N LEU A 411 -0.89 21.81 12.20
CA LEU A 411 -0.14 23.01 12.62
C LEU A 411 -0.08 23.15 14.15
N ILE A 412 -1.21 22.94 14.83
CA ILE A 412 -1.29 22.97 16.30
C ILE A 412 -0.37 21.92 16.93
N ASP A 413 -0.45 20.67 16.49
CA ASP A 413 0.38 19.57 17.01
C ASP A 413 1.88 19.86 16.83
N ARG A 414 2.25 20.52 15.72
CA ARG A 414 3.63 20.95 15.48
C ARG A 414 4.08 22.07 16.40
N ILE A 415 3.24 23.08 16.62
CA ILE A 415 3.56 24.17 17.55
C ILE A 415 3.69 23.62 18.97
N ASN A 416 2.77 22.74 19.39
CA ASN A 416 2.82 22.04 20.66
C ASN A 416 4.13 21.28 20.85
N THR A 417 4.56 20.54 19.82
CA THR A 417 5.83 19.80 19.84
C THR A 417 7.04 20.73 19.92
N ALA A 418 7.04 21.82 19.13
CA ALA A 418 8.19 22.72 19.01
C ALA A 418 8.38 23.60 20.25
N LEU A 419 7.28 24.05 20.87
CA LEU A 419 7.29 24.94 22.02
C LEU A 419 7.07 24.19 23.34
N LYS A 420 6.76 22.88 23.29
CA LYS A 420 6.38 22.05 24.45
C LYS A 420 5.22 22.65 25.24
N ILE A 421 4.20 23.11 24.51
CA ILE A 421 2.95 23.66 25.07
C ILE A 421 1.76 22.81 24.61
N ASN A 422 0.59 23.05 25.20
CA ASN A 422 -0.66 22.39 24.79
C ASN A 422 -1.69 23.44 24.38
N LEU A 423 -1.74 23.74 23.08
CA LEU A 423 -2.65 24.72 22.51
C LEU A 423 -4.06 24.16 22.34
N PRO A 424 -5.09 24.95 22.66
CA PRO A 424 -6.49 24.58 22.42
C PRO A 424 -6.85 24.64 20.92
N LYS A 425 -7.96 24.00 20.53
CA LYS A 425 -8.48 24.09 19.15
C LYS A 425 -9.00 25.50 18.77
N LYS A 426 -9.39 26.31 19.75
CA LYS A 426 -9.85 27.70 19.60
C LYS A 426 -9.10 28.56 20.63
N GLY A 427 -8.73 29.78 20.26
CA GLY A 427 -7.94 30.69 21.08
C GLY A 427 -6.44 30.38 21.07
N TYR A 428 -5.95 29.56 20.12
CA TYR A 428 -4.55 29.15 20.06
C TYR A 428 -3.61 30.34 19.80
N ILE A 429 -4.07 31.35 19.06
CA ILE A 429 -3.29 32.58 18.84
C ILE A 429 -3.10 33.33 20.17
N GLY A 430 -4.13 33.39 21.01
CA GLY A 430 -4.03 34.02 22.33
C GLY A 430 -2.98 33.33 23.21
N GLU A 431 -3.01 32.00 23.27
CA GLU A 431 -2.03 31.21 24.04
C GLU A 431 -0.59 31.34 23.48
N ILE A 432 -0.43 31.39 22.16
CA ILE A 432 0.88 31.66 21.53
C ILE A 432 1.39 33.05 21.93
N LEU A 433 0.53 34.08 21.89
CA LEU A 433 0.92 35.44 22.28
C LEU A 433 1.25 35.54 23.77
N LYS A 434 0.53 34.82 24.64
CA LYS A 434 0.86 34.72 26.07
C LYS A 434 2.25 34.11 26.27
N PHE A 435 2.56 33.02 25.57
CA PHE A 435 3.87 32.36 25.64
C PHE A 435 5.03 33.29 25.27
N TYR A 436 4.82 34.21 24.33
CA TYR A 436 5.85 35.15 23.88
C TYR A 436 5.82 36.51 24.57
N LYS A 437 4.86 36.79 25.45
CA LYS A 437 4.61 38.12 26.05
C LYS A 437 5.87 38.72 26.68
N ASP A 438 6.67 37.91 27.38
CA ASP A 438 7.87 38.37 28.09
C ASP A 438 9.02 38.81 27.15
N LYS A 439 8.90 38.56 25.83
CA LYS A 439 9.85 39.05 24.82
C LYS A 439 9.52 40.45 24.30
N PHE A 440 8.43 41.05 24.76
CA PHE A 440 7.94 42.35 24.33
C PHE A 440 8.04 43.38 25.48
N PRO A 441 8.23 44.68 25.18
CA PRO A 441 8.20 45.29 23.85
C PRO A 441 9.47 45.07 23.03
N ILE A 442 9.30 45.01 21.70
CA ILE A 442 10.42 45.03 20.73
C ILE A 442 10.34 46.27 19.86
N HIS A 443 11.48 46.87 19.54
CA HIS A 443 11.54 47.99 18.60
C HIS A 443 11.98 47.51 17.22
N ILE A 444 11.17 47.79 16.19
CA ILE A 444 11.51 47.51 14.79
C ILE A 444 11.74 48.83 14.07
N GLU A 445 12.94 48.97 13.50
CA GLU A 445 13.32 50.14 12.70
C GLU A 445 12.27 50.40 11.59
N LYS A 446 11.76 51.63 11.49
CA LYS A 446 10.68 52.08 10.57
C LYS A 446 9.26 51.63 10.89
N LEU A 447 9.05 50.64 11.77
CA LEU A 447 7.71 50.18 12.16
C LEU A 447 7.29 50.67 13.55
N GLY A 448 8.24 50.88 14.47
CA GLY A 448 8.01 51.39 15.82
C GLY A 448 8.08 50.31 16.91
N PHE A 449 7.51 50.60 18.08
CA PHE A 449 7.47 49.65 19.20
C PHE A 449 6.30 48.69 19.06
N ILE A 450 6.56 47.39 19.12
CA ILE A 450 5.53 46.35 19.20
C ILE A 450 5.44 45.91 20.64
N ASN A 451 4.23 45.82 21.19
CA ASN A 451 3.96 45.33 22.52
C ASN A 451 2.82 44.30 22.51
N ILE A 452 2.84 43.38 23.48
CA ILE A 452 1.77 42.41 23.71
C ILE A 452 1.15 42.68 25.08
N TYR A 453 -0.16 42.86 25.13
CA TYR A 453 -0.88 43.10 26.38
C TYR A 453 -2.16 42.29 26.45
N ASP A 454 -2.61 42.07 27.68
CA ASP A 454 -3.83 41.35 28.02
C ASP A 454 -4.83 42.38 28.55
N ALA A 455 -6.04 42.40 28.00
CA ALA A 455 -7.16 43.16 28.54
C ALA A 455 -8.40 42.28 28.57
N ASP A 456 -8.95 42.09 29.77
CA ASP A 456 -10.14 41.26 30.03
C ASP A 456 -10.04 39.82 29.49
N GLY A 457 -8.83 39.24 29.49
CA GLY A 457 -8.58 37.87 29.02
C GLY A 457 -8.38 37.74 27.50
N GLU A 458 -8.48 38.84 26.76
CA GLU A 458 -8.16 38.91 25.33
C GLU A 458 -6.73 39.46 25.14
N MET A 459 -5.97 38.82 24.25
CA MET A 459 -4.60 39.23 23.95
C MET A 459 -4.56 40.19 22.77
N PHE A 460 -3.72 41.21 22.85
CA PHE A 460 -3.58 42.23 21.82
C PHE A 460 -2.13 42.44 21.43
N ILE A 461 -1.89 42.61 20.13
CA ILE A 461 -0.63 43.12 19.59
C ILE A 461 -0.85 44.61 19.30
N LYS A 462 -0.11 45.49 19.97
CA LYS A 462 -0.12 46.93 19.70
C LYS A 462 1.20 47.39 19.11
N ILE A 463 1.10 48.17 18.05
CA ILE A 463 2.24 48.74 17.33
C ILE A 463 2.14 50.26 17.42
N ASP A 464 3.15 50.88 18.02
CA ASP A 464 3.23 52.31 18.31
C ASP A 464 4.30 52.98 17.46
N SER A 465 3.90 53.96 16.64
CA SER A 465 4.81 54.69 15.74
C SER A 465 4.29 56.08 15.38
N TYR A 466 5.13 57.12 15.47
CA TYR A 466 4.83 58.52 15.05
C TYR A 466 3.38 58.98 15.32
N ARG A 467 2.97 59.09 16.60
CA ARG A 467 1.61 59.49 17.03
C ARG A 467 0.48 58.66 16.40
N SER A 468 0.78 57.45 15.96
CA SER A 468 -0.15 56.49 15.38
C SER A 468 -0.03 55.15 16.11
N HIS A 469 -1.15 54.43 16.18
CA HIS A 469 -1.26 53.14 16.87
C HIS A 469 -2.01 52.16 15.97
N ALA A 470 -1.52 50.93 15.88
CA ALA A 470 -2.23 49.81 15.26
C ALA A 470 -2.45 48.72 16.32
N ILE A 471 -3.66 48.16 16.37
CA ILE A 471 -4.06 47.15 17.36
C ILE A 471 -4.63 45.95 16.61
N ILE A 472 -4.08 44.77 16.89
CA ILE A 472 -4.55 43.48 16.37
C ILE A 472 -5.02 42.65 17.56
N LYS A 473 -6.28 42.21 17.54
CA LYS A 473 -6.79 41.29 18.57
C LYS A 473 -6.42 39.86 18.21
N ALA A 474 -6.08 39.04 19.20
CA ALA A 474 -5.71 37.65 18.97
C ALA A 474 -6.85 36.87 18.32
N LYS A 475 -8.09 37.09 18.78
CA LYS A 475 -9.29 36.50 18.18
C LYS A 475 -9.51 36.90 16.72
N ASP A 476 -9.34 38.18 16.38
CA ASP A 476 -9.53 38.65 15.01
C ASP A 476 -8.44 38.09 14.07
N LEU A 477 -7.20 38.00 14.57
CA LEU A 477 -6.09 37.36 13.84
C LEU A 477 -6.33 35.86 13.65
N GLU A 478 -6.84 35.17 14.67
CA GLU A 478 -7.24 33.77 14.57
C GLU A 478 -8.31 33.57 13.51
N GLU A 479 -9.41 34.33 13.56
CA GLU A 479 -10.49 34.24 12.58
C GLU A 479 -10.00 34.53 11.15
N CYS A 480 -9.11 35.50 10.96
CA CYS A 480 -8.48 35.74 9.66
C CYS A 480 -7.60 34.57 9.20
N LEU A 481 -6.87 33.91 10.10
CA LEU A 481 -6.06 32.73 9.77
C LEU A 481 -6.92 31.52 9.39
N GLU A 482 -8.02 31.29 10.09
CA GLU A 482 -8.98 30.22 9.75
C GLU A 482 -9.49 30.36 8.31
N ILE A 483 -9.84 31.58 7.89
CA ILE A 483 -10.28 31.87 6.52
C ILE A 483 -9.19 31.52 5.47
N LEU A 484 -7.91 31.70 5.81
CA LEU A 484 -6.82 31.35 4.91
C LEU A 484 -6.55 29.84 4.89
N ILE A 485 -6.71 29.16 6.03
CA ILE A 485 -6.60 27.70 6.14
C ILE A 485 -7.73 27.02 5.35
N GLU A 486 -8.97 27.48 5.50
CA GLU A 486 -10.12 26.96 4.75
C GLU A 486 -9.91 27.12 3.24
N GLN A 487 -9.47 28.29 2.78
CA GLN A 487 -9.15 28.50 1.37
C GLN A 487 -8.03 27.58 0.86
N PHE A 488 -7.06 27.23 1.71
CA PHE A 488 -6.00 26.29 1.35
C PHE A 488 -6.53 24.85 1.26
N GLU A 489 -7.37 24.43 2.20
CA GLU A 489 -8.00 23.11 2.18
C GLU A 489 -8.92 22.95 0.95
N GLU A 490 -9.74 23.96 0.64
CA GLU A 490 -10.72 23.88 -0.46
C GLU A 490 -10.14 24.09 -1.86
N LYS A 491 -9.23 25.06 -2.03
CA LYS A 491 -8.77 25.48 -3.37
C LYS A 491 -7.48 24.81 -3.80
N ILE A 492 -6.69 24.30 -2.85
CA ILE A 492 -5.32 23.85 -3.09
C ILE A 492 -5.16 22.37 -2.82
N MET A 493 -5.62 21.88 -1.66
CA MET A 493 -5.47 20.47 -1.24
C MET A 493 -6.48 19.52 -1.90
N THR A 494 -6.97 19.85 -3.10
CA THR A 494 -7.81 18.93 -3.87
C THR A 494 -6.96 17.81 -4.46
N THR A 495 -7.52 16.60 -4.54
CA THR A 495 -6.84 15.42 -5.09
C THR A 495 -6.27 15.68 -6.49
N ASP A 496 -7.03 16.35 -7.35
CA ASP A 496 -6.61 16.65 -8.72
C ASP A 496 -5.41 17.61 -8.77
N ASN A 497 -5.39 18.64 -7.93
CA ASN A 497 -4.28 19.59 -7.87
C ASN A 497 -3.01 18.92 -7.34
N ILE A 498 -3.12 18.12 -6.27
CA ILE A 498 -2.00 17.39 -5.68
C ILE A 498 -1.37 16.46 -6.72
N ILE A 499 -2.19 15.66 -7.42
CA ILE A 499 -1.72 14.76 -8.46
C ILE A 499 -1.07 15.55 -9.60
N TYR A 500 -1.74 16.58 -10.12
CA TYR A 500 -1.26 17.36 -11.26
C TYR A 500 0.12 17.99 -11.02
N TYR A 501 0.28 18.73 -9.93
CA TYR A 501 1.52 19.47 -9.66
C TYR A 501 2.67 18.56 -9.25
N TYR A 502 2.36 17.47 -8.55
CA TYR A 502 3.37 16.45 -8.24
C TYR A 502 3.85 15.76 -9.52
N ASP A 503 2.92 15.29 -10.37
CA ASP A 503 3.25 14.65 -11.65
C ASP A 503 4.13 15.54 -12.51
N LYS A 504 3.81 16.83 -12.55
CA LYS A 504 4.55 17.83 -13.31
C LYS A 504 5.97 17.99 -12.78
N LEU A 505 6.15 18.16 -11.47
CA LEU A 505 7.47 18.24 -10.84
C LEU A 505 8.30 16.98 -11.05
N MET A 506 7.68 15.80 -10.95
CA MET A 506 8.39 14.54 -11.14
C MET A 506 8.80 14.30 -12.58
N LYS A 507 7.89 14.49 -13.55
CA LYS A 507 8.19 14.36 -14.99
C LYS A 507 9.36 15.26 -15.37
N LYS A 508 9.41 16.46 -14.80
CA LYS A 508 10.56 17.34 -14.95
C LYS A 508 11.79 16.79 -14.23
N GLY A 509 11.72 16.53 -12.93
CA GLY A 509 12.86 16.10 -12.13
C GLY A 509 13.58 14.86 -12.69
N ILE A 510 12.83 13.85 -13.12
CA ILE A 510 13.41 12.62 -13.70
C ILE A 510 13.96 12.83 -15.12
N SER A 511 13.49 13.83 -15.86
CA SER A 511 14.03 14.16 -17.19
C SER A 511 15.30 15.01 -17.13
N MET A 512 15.78 15.36 -15.92
CA MET A 512 17.03 16.09 -15.73
C MET A 512 18.21 15.38 -16.41
N PRO A 513 18.92 16.01 -17.35
CA PRO A 513 20.06 15.40 -18.02
C PRO A 513 21.22 15.21 -17.04
N ILE A 514 21.86 14.04 -17.08
CA ILE A 514 22.96 13.69 -16.18
C ILE A 514 24.29 13.43 -16.89
N SER A 515 24.22 13.18 -18.21
CA SER A 515 25.36 12.89 -19.08
C SER A 515 25.35 13.81 -20.31
N LYS A 516 26.49 13.90 -21.01
CA LYS A 516 26.61 14.66 -22.25
C LYS A 516 25.87 14.02 -23.42
N ASP A 517 25.64 12.71 -23.35
CA ASP A 517 25.03 11.91 -24.42
C ASP A 517 23.49 11.85 -24.31
N GLY A 518 22.89 12.74 -23.51
CA GLY A 518 21.44 12.89 -23.42
C GLY A 518 20.73 11.97 -22.42
N HIS A 519 21.45 11.08 -21.71
CA HIS A 519 20.84 10.27 -20.65
C HIS A 519 20.37 11.16 -19.49
N SER A 520 19.19 10.83 -18.98
CA SER A 520 18.48 11.52 -17.93
C SER A 520 18.63 10.84 -16.56
N LEU A 521 18.22 11.55 -15.51
CA LEU A 521 18.14 11.00 -14.17
C LEU A 521 17.22 9.77 -14.13
N TYR A 522 16.19 9.75 -14.98
CA TYR A 522 15.34 8.60 -15.19
C TYR A 522 16.14 7.42 -15.71
N ASP A 523 16.95 7.58 -16.75
CA ASP A 523 17.71 6.48 -17.35
C ASP A 523 18.67 5.86 -16.35
N PHE A 524 19.36 6.69 -15.56
CA PHE A 524 20.19 6.24 -14.45
C PHE A 524 19.39 5.53 -13.37
N SER A 525 18.32 6.16 -12.89
CA SER A 525 17.55 5.60 -11.79
C SER A 525 16.84 4.31 -12.21
N ASN A 526 16.37 4.23 -13.47
CA ASN A 526 15.77 3.05 -14.06
C ASN A 526 16.81 1.94 -14.28
N TYR A 527 18.03 2.28 -14.70
CA TYR A 527 19.12 1.31 -14.80
C TYR A 527 19.49 0.72 -13.44
N ILE A 528 19.59 1.55 -12.39
CA ILE A 528 19.81 1.09 -11.00
C ILE A 528 18.60 0.27 -10.50
N TYR A 529 17.38 0.70 -10.81
CA TYR A 529 16.15 0.01 -10.40
C TYR A 529 15.97 -1.36 -11.08
N GLN A 530 16.41 -1.51 -12.33
CA GLN A 530 16.32 -2.74 -13.12
C GLN A 530 17.37 -3.80 -12.74
N TYR A 531 18.03 -3.68 -11.59
CA TYR A 531 18.88 -4.70 -10.98
C TYR A 531 20.07 -5.19 -11.83
N LYS A 532 20.60 -4.36 -12.74
CA LYS A 532 21.78 -4.73 -13.54
C LYS A 532 23.08 -4.64 -12.72
N ALA A 533 23.95 -5.65 -12.82
CA ALA A 533 25.25 -5.67 -12.14
C ALA A 533 26.08 -4.46 -12.52
N LEU A 534 26.66 -3.79 -11.51
CA LEU A 534 27.66 -2.76 -11.74
C LEU A 534 29.04 -3.43 -11.85
N ASP A 535 29.29 -4.13 -12.96
CA ASP A 535 30.63 -4.61 -13.27
C ASP A 535 31.40 -3.60 -14.14
N GLU A 536 32.72 -3.54 -13.99
CA GLU A 536 33.58 -2.57 -14.69
C GLU A 536 33.54 -2.69 -16.23
N LYS A 537 33.03 -3.80 -16.78
CA LYS A 537 32.99 -4.07 -18.22
C LYS A 537 31.63 -3.83 -18.88
N THR A 538 30.51 -3.95 -18.14
CA THR A 538 29.15 -3.86 -18.69
C THR A 538 28.37 -2.63 -18.23
N THR A 539 28.83 -1.96 -17.16
CA THR A 539 28.18 -0.73 -16.67
C THR A 539 28.31 0.39 -17.72
N PRO A 540 27.19 0.97 -18.20
CA PRO A 540 27.23 2.10 -19.11
C PRO A 540 28.01 3.28 -18.53
N SER A 541 28.79 3.96 -19.36
CA SER A 541 29.61 5.12 -18.97
C SER A 541 28.81 6.20 -18.24
N TYR A 542 27.57 6.48 -18.68
CA TYR A 542 26.72 7.49 -18.05
C TYR A 542 26.37 7.16 -16.59
N VAL A 543 26.30 5.87 -16.23
CA VAL A 543 26.04 5.41 -14.86
C VAL A 543 27.28 5.60 -14.00
N VAL A 544 28.44 5.18 -14.49
CA VAL A 544 29.73 5.33 -13.81
C VAL A 544 30.03 6.82 -13.54
N GLU A 545 29.87 7.67 -14.56
CA GLU A 545 30.11 9.11 -14.44
C GLU A 545 29.18 9.78 -13.44
N PHE A 546 27.89 9.41 -13.45
CA PHE A 546 26.93 10.00 -12.52
C PHE A 546 27.12 9.51 -11.08
N MET A 547 27.51 8.24 -10.88
CA MET A 547 27.93 7.72 -9.57
C MET A 547 29.13 8.48 -9.02
N ALA A 548 30.14 8.76 -9.85
CA ALA A 548 31.29 9.57 -9.45
C ALA A 548 30.88 10.99 -9.01
N LYS A 549 29.92 11.62 -9.71
CA LYS A 549 29.34 12.90 -9.29
C LYS A 549 28.62 12.78 -7.94
N LEU A 550 27.82 11.75 -7.72
CA LEU A 550 27.09 11.53 -6.46
C LEU A 550 28.02 11.29 -5.26
N ASN A 551 29.17 10.66 -5.48
CA ASN A 551 30.18 10.43 -4.46
C ASN A 551 31.00 11.68 -4.11
N ASN A 552 30.93 12.74 -4.92
CA ASN A 552 31.59 14.00 -4.60
C ASN A 552 30.85 14.71 -3.44
N PRO A 553 31.49 14.99 -2.29
CA PRO A 553 30.85 15.63 -1.15
C PRO A 553 30.31 17.04 -1.45
N ASN A 554 30.93 17.74 -2.41
CA ASN A 554 30.54 19.10 -2.82
C ASN A 554 29.38 19.13 -3.84
N TYR A 555 28.92 17.97 -4.31
CA TYR A 555 27.82 17.84 -5.24
C TYR A 555 26.49 17.62 -4.49
N SER A 556 25.50 18.44 -4.81
CA SER A 556 24.14 18.35 -4.27
C SER A 556 23.16 18.07 -5.40
N ILE A 557 22.81 16.79 -5.58
CA ILE A 557 21.74 16.39 -6.53
C ILE A 557 20.42 17.07 -6.19
N THR A 558 20.16 17.34 -4.91
CA THR A 558 18.94 18.01 -4.46
C THR A 558 18.87 19.45 -4.97
N ASP A 559 19.96 20.22 -4.85
CA ASP A 559 19.97 21.60 -5.37
C ASP A 559 19.87 21.60 -6.90
N GLN A 560 20.53 20.66 -7.58
CA GLN A 560 20.44 20.55 -9.04
C GLN A 560 19.04 20.21 -9.53
N ILE A 561 18.32 19.30 -8.86
CA ILE A 561 16.93 18.99 -9.20
C ILE A 561 16.03 20.21 -8.95
N ILE A 562 16.23 20.91 -7.83
CA ILE A 562 15.46 22.14 -7.52
C ILE A 562 15.69 23.21 -8.59
N ASP A 563 16.94 23.38 -9.02
CA ASP A 563 17.29 24.31 -10.10
C ASP A 563 16.71 23.87 -11.46
N TYR A 564 16.75 22.58 -11.77
CA TYR A 564 16.20 22.04 -13.00
C TYR A 564 14.67 22.18 -13.07
N CYS A 565 14.00 22.03 -11.92
CA CYS A 565 12.54 22.18 -11.77
C CYS A 565 12.12 23.60 -11.37
N GLN A 566 12.97 24.62 -11.52
CA GLN A 566 12.69 25.97 -11.01
C GLN A 566 11.37 26.54 -11.55
N ASP A 567 11.05 26.30 -12.83
CA ASP A 567 9.88 26.85 -13.49
C ASP A 567 8.61 26.23 -12.91
N GLU A 568 8.60 24.90 -12.76
CA GLU A 568 7.50 24.14 -12.17
C GLU A 568 7.31 24.50 -10.69
N ILE A 569 8.40 24.66 -9.92
CA ILE A 569 8.34 25.08 -8.52
C ILE A 569 7.78 26.49 -8.39
N ASN A 570 8.21 27.40 -9.26
CA ASN A 570 7.72 28.78 -9.27
C ASN A 570 6.25 28.86 -9.67
N GLU A 571 5.82 28.07 -10.65
CA GLU A 571 4.43 27.96 -11.05
C GLU A 571 3.55 27.44 -9.90
N ILE A 572 3.98 26.37 -9.23
CA ILE A 572 3.28 25.82 -8.06
C ILE A 572 3.19 26.88 -6.96
N PHE A 573 4.30 27.53 -6.64
CA PHE A 573 4.32 28.59 -5.64
C PHE A 573 3.33 29.70 -5.99
N GLU A 574 3.28 30.13 -7.26
CA GLU A 574 2.33 31.13 -7.72
C GLU A 574 0.89 30.65 -7.63
N PHE A 575 0.60 29.43 -8.06
CA PHE A 575 -0.73 28.84 -7.93
C PHE A 575 -1.18 28.82 -6.48
N LEU A 576 -0.35 28.28 -5.58
CA LEU A 576 -0.64 28.21 -4.15
C LEU A 576 -0.92 29.59 -3.56
N THR A 577 -0.06 30.55 -3.85
CA THR A 577 -0.11 31.86 -3.19
C THR A 577 -1.09 32.85 -3.84
N LYS A 578 -1.44 32.69 -5.12
CA LYS A 578 -2.45 33.55 -5.78
C LYS A 578 -3.89 33.12 -5.48
N ASN A 579 -4.12 31.85 -5.16
CA ASN A 579 -5.45 31.32 -4.84
C ASN A 579 -5.91 31.62 -3.40
N ILE A 580 -4.97 31.95 -2.50
CA ILE A 580 -5.27 32.39 -1.13
C ILE A 580 -5.49 33.91 -1.13
N ARG A 581 -6.74 34.33 -0.93
CA ARG A 581 -7.14 35.75 -0.98
C ARG A 581 -7.43 36.32 0.40
N PHE A 582 -7.11 37.60 0.57
CA PHE A 582 -7.41 38.36 1.80
C PHE A 582 -8.80 39.00 1.69
N GLU A 583 -9.86 38.19 1.71
CA GLU A 583 -11.24 38.66 1.56
C GLU A 583 -12.21 37.94 2.52
N ILE A 584 -13.25 38.66 2.95
CA ILE A 584 -14.40 38.12 3.69
C ILE A 584 -15.66 38.48 2.90
N ASP A 585 -16.46 37.49 2.52
CA ASP A 585 -17.62 37.66 1.62
C ASP A 585 -17.28 38.41 0.33
N GLY A 586 -16.10 38.15 -0.25
CA GLY A 586 -15.61 38.87 -1.44
C GLY A 586 -15.14 40.31 -1.20
N SER A 587 -15.10 40.78 0.05
CA SER A 587 -14.59 42.10 0.41
C SER A 587 -13.23 42.04 1.08
N LYS A 588 -12.23 42.64 0.42
CA LYS A 588 -10.90 42.85 0.99
C LYS A 588 -10.89 43.85 2.15
N ASP A 589 -11.73 44.87 2.08
CA ASP A 589 -11.83 45.86 3.15
C ASP A 589 -12.32 45.21 4.44
N LYS A 590 -13.36 44.36 4.37
CA LYS A 590 -13.82 43.59 5.52
C LYS A 590 -12.71 42.75 6.16
N PHE A 591 -11.85 42.10 5.36
CA PHE A 591 -10.75 41.28 5.89
C PHE A 591 -9.75 42.12 6.70
N PHE A 592 -9.25 43.20 6.12
CA PHE A 592 -8.23 44.04 6.77
C PHE A 592 -8.81 44.90 7.90
N ASP A 593 -10.06 45.35 7.79
CA ASP A 593 -10.73 46.12 8.85
C ASP A 593 -11.02 45.23 10.07
N LYS A 594 -11.23 43.93 9.85
CA LYS A 594 -11.28 42.93 10.92
C LYS A 594 -9.91 42.66 11.52
N LEU A 595 -8.88 42.46 10.67
CA LEU A 595 -7.53 42.11 11.12
C LEU A 595 -6.89 43.16 12.03
N VAL A 596 -7.06 44.45 11.73
CA VAL A 596 -6.34 45.52 12.45
C VAL A 596 -7.17 46.79 12.62
N SER A 597 -7.21 47.30 13.84
CA SER A 597 -7.76 48.61 14.16
C SER A 597 -6.64 49.66 14.19
N ILE A 598 -6.85 50.80 13.52
CA ILE A 598 -5.81 51.81 13.34
C ILE A 598 -6.28 53.20 13.79
N LYS A 599 -5.40 53.91 14.51
CA LYS A 599 -5.56 55.33 14.84
C LYS A 599 -4.31 56.11 14.41
N GLY A 600 -4.50 57.23 13.70
CA GLY A 600 -3.41 58.10 13.23
C GLY A 600 -3.08 57.95 11.74
N ILE A 601 -2.37 58.92 11.17
CA ILE A 601 -2.19 59.08 9.71
C ILE A 601 -1.18 58.06 9.15
N PHE A 602 -0.14 57.71 9.92
CA PHE A 602 0.94 56.85 9.46
C PHE A 602 0.43 55.44 9.11
N PHE A 603 -0.16 54.75 10.07
CA PHE A 603 -0.68 53.39 9.85
C PHE A 603 -1.88 53.37 8.90
N ASN A 604 -2.71 54.42 8.85
CA ASN A 604 -3.80 54.52 7.86
C ASN A 604 -3.27 54.63 6.42
N SER A 605 -2.15 55.31 6.23
CA SER A 605 -1.49 55.40 4.92
C SER A 605 -0.82 54.07 4.56
N SER A 606 -0.16 53.43 5.54
CA SER A 606 0.47 52.10 5.38
C SER A 606 -0.54 51.00 5.06
N LEU A 607 -1.69 50.96 5.75
CA LEU A 607 -2.75 49.98 5.50
C LEU A 607 -3.40 50.20 4.13
N ARG A 608 -3.70 51.44 3.75
CA ARG A 608 -4.20 51.75 2.39
C ARG A 608 -3.19 51.32 1.31
N TYR A 609 -1.90 51.53 1.57
CA TYR A 609 -0.85 51.10 0.66
C TYR A 609 -0.76 49.57 0.56
N LEU A 610 -0.84 48.87 1.68
CA LEU A 610 -0.87 47.40 1.75
C LEU A 610 -2.10 46.83 1.04
N LYS A 611 -3.31 47.32 1.36
CA LYS A 611 -4.58 46.95 0.69
C LYS A 611 -4.48 47.12 -0.82
N ARG A 612 -3.86 48.21 -1.31
CA ARG A 612 -3.66 48.45 -2.75
C ARG A 612 -2.67 47.48 -3.39
N LYS A 613 -1.68 47.01 -2.63
CA LYS A 613 -0.57 46.20 -3.14
C LYS A 613 -0.72 44.71 -2.89
N SER A 614 -1.69 44.27 -2.07
CA SER A 614 -1.83 42.87 -1.65
C SER A 614 -3.28 42.39 -1.75
N ASN A 615 -3.62 41.69 -2.83
CA ASN A 615 -4.95 41.06 -2.99
C ASN A 615 -4.94 39.60 -2.53
N ASN A 616 -3.80 38.93 -2.67
CA ASN A 616 -3.59 37.54 -2.33
C ASN A 616 -2.24 37.34 -1.63
N LEU A 617 -1.99 36.13 -1.15
CA LEU A 617 -0.76 35.79 -0.44
C LEU A 617 0.49 36.05 -1.31
N PHE A 618 0.42 35.82 -2.63
CA PHE A 618 1.53 36.08 -3.54
C PHE A 618 1.94 37.56 -3.54
N ASP A 619 0.96 38.45 -3.64
CA ASP A 619 1.17 39.89 -3.63
C ASP A 619 1.75 40.37 -2.30
N LEU A 620 1.30 39.80 -1.18
CA LEU A 620 1.83 40.11 0.16
C LEU A 620 3.28 39.64 0.31
N LEU A 621 3.58 38.39 -0.07
CA LEU A 621 4.94 37.87 -0.02
C LEU A 621 5.88 38.68 -0.91
N THR A 622 5.43 39.03 -2.12
CA THR A 622 6.15 39.92 -3.03
C THR A 622 6.38 41.30 -2.43
N PHE A 623 5.36 41.87 -1.77
CA PHE A 623 5.48 43.15 -1.08
C PHE A 623 6.53 43.10 0.03
N ILE A 624 6.47 42.11 0.91
CA ILE A 624 7.39 41.95 2.06
C ILE A 624 8.82 41.67 1.59
N SER A 625 9.00 40.87 0.54
CA SER A 625 10.33 40.49 0.03
C SER A 625 11.19 41.67 -0.42
N LYS A 626 10.57 42.75 -0.89
CA LYS A 626 11.29 43.99 -1.26
C LYS A 626 12.02 44.61 -0.09
N PHE A 627 11.48 44.46 1.12
CA PHE A 627 12.02 45.04 2.34
C PHE A 627 12.98 44.08 3.06
N ILE A 628 12.67 42.77 3.05
CA ILE A 628 13.45 41.76 3.79
C ILE A 628 14.57 41.15 2.93
N LEU A 629 14.24 40.72 1.71
CA LEU A 629 15.16 39.99 0.83
C LEU A 629 15.86 40.91 -0.18
N LYS A 630 15.49 42.20 -0.23
CA LYS A 630 15.91 43.17 -1.25
C LYS A 630 15.68 42.67 -2.69
N LYS A 631 14.75 41.73 -2.87
CA LYS A 631 14.35 41.18 -4.18
C LYS A 631 13.09 41.87 -4.70
N ARG A 632 12.98 42.04 -6.01
CA ARG A 632 11.80 42.67 -6.64
C ARG A 632 10.56 41.77 -6.63
N ARG A 633 10.76 40.44 -6.59
CA ARG A 633 9.75 39.38 -6.62
C ARG A 633 10.22 38.21 -5.74
N VAL A 634 9.28 37.50 -5.12
CA VAL A 634 9.57 36.22 -4.46
C VAL A 634 9.52 35.12 -5.50
N GLU A 635 10.56 34.29 -5.52
CA GLU A 635 10.58 33.07 -6.32
C GLU A 635 10.34 31.87 -5.40
N GLY A 636 9.49 30.96 -5.84
CA GLY A 636 9.21 29.71 -5.12
C GLY A 636 10.46 28.86 -4.99
N VAL A 637 11.35 28.89 -5.98
CA VAL A 637 12.63 28.15 -5.96
C VAL A 637 13.55 28.59 -4.82
N ASP A 638 13.59 29.89 -4.50
CA ASP A 638 14.36 30.40 -3.36
C ASP A 638 13.81 29.86 -2.03
N LEU A 639 12.48 29.87 -1.89
CA LEU A 639 11.80 29.33 -0.72
C LEU A 639 12.03 27.82 -0.60
N ALA A 640 11.97 27.09 -1.71
CA ALA A 640 12.24 25.66 -1.76
C ALA A 640 13.68 25.37 -1.30
N LYS A 641 14.68 26.09 -1.82
CA LYS A 641 16.09 25.97 -1.38
C LYS A 641 16.26 26.30 0.10
N TYR A 642 15.61 27.36 0.58
CA TYR A 642 15.65 27.76 1.99
C TYR A 642 15.07 26.67 2.90
N ILE A 643 13.86 26.18 2.59
CA ILE A 643 13.22 25.06 3.29
C ILE A 643 14.12 23.84 3.25
N VAL A 644 14.76 23.59 2.11
CA VAL A 644 15.56 22.39 1.92
C VAL A 644 16.83 22.40 2.76
N ASN A 645 17.47 23.57 2.89
CA ASN A 645 18.76 23.75 3.55
C ASN A 645 18.66 24.19 5.02
N TYR A 646 17.46 24.38 5.56
CA TYR A 646 17.25 24.80 6.95
C TYR A 646 17.47 23.65 7.94
N LYS A 647 18.51 23.75 8.80
CA LYS A 647 18.96 22.70 9.74
C LYS A 647 17.86 22.09 10.64
N LYS A 648 16.87 22.87 11.09
CA LYS A 648 15.74 22.33 11.89
C LYS A 648 14.74 21.54 11.04
N ILE A 649 14.58 21.89 9.76
CA ILE A 649 13.77 21.13 8.80
C ILE A 649 14.52 19.85 8.38
N THR A 650 15.84 19.82 8.42
CA THR A 650 16.63 18.59 8.19
C THR A 650 16.25 17.46 9.15
N ASN A 651 16.05 17.75 10.45
CA ASN A 651 15.55 16.74 11.41
C ASN A 651 14.10 16.31 11.13
N ILE A 652 13.26 17.23 10.64
CA ILE A 652 11.87 16.94 10.24
C ILE A 652 11.84 16.05 9.00
N LYS A 653 12.71 16.32 8.01
CA LYS A 653 12.91 15.51 6.81
C LYS A 653 13.46 14.13 7.14
N GLN A 654 14.40 14.05 8.08
CA GLN A 654 14.92 12.78 8.56
C GLN A 654 13.83 11.95 9.25
N ASN A 655 12.91 12.59 9.99
CA ASN A 655 11.78 11.90 10.62
C ASN A 655 10.65 11.55 9.64
N LEU A 656 10.33 12.41 8.67
CA LEU A 656 9.33 12.14 7.65
C LEU A 656 9.86 11.07 6.68
N GLY A 657 11.09 11.22 6.21
CA GLY A 657 11.80 10.25 5.38
C GLY A 657 12.05 8.91 6.11
N LYS A 658 12.41 8.91 7.40
CA LYS A 658 12.48 7.67 8.19
C LYS A 658 11.12 7.01 8.36
N LYS A 659 10.06 7.78 8.58
CA LYS A 659 8.71 7.23 8.74
C LYS A 659 8.06 6.80 7.43
N MET A 660 8.44 7.41 6.30
CA MET A 660 7.85 7.14 4.98
C MET A 660 8.69 6.20 4.10
N LEU A 661 10.02 6.17 4.29
CA LEU A 661 10.99 5.46 3.44
C LEU A 661 12.03 4.69 4.27
N GLY A 662 11.90 4.64 5.60
CA GLY A 662 12.91 4.05 6.48
C GLY A 662 14.23 4.83 6.60
N ARG A 663 14.48 5.92 5.82
CA ARG A 663 15.80 6.57 5.73
C ARG A 663 15.81 8.11 5.61
N ALA A 664 17.00 8.69 5.80
CA ALA A 664 17.23 10.10 6.15
C ALA A 664 17.22 11.12 4.98
N ASN A 665 17.66 10.78 3.76
CA ASN A 665 17.54 11.65 2.56
C ASN A 665 17.75 10.90 1.21
N LEU A 666 17.34 11.54 0.10
CA LEU A 666 17.37 10.98 -1.26
C LEU A 666 18.77 10.57 -1.75
N ARG A 667 19.82 11.32 -1.41
CA ARG A 667 21.21 10.97 -1.76
C ARG A 667 21.65 9.68 -1.05
N SER A 668 21.38 9.56 0.25
CA SER A 668 21.65 8.31 0.99
C SER A 668 20.80 7.14 0.50
N TYR A 669 19.54 7.39 0.13
CA TYR A 669 18.67 6.37 -0.46
C TYR A 669 19.26 5.83 -1.78
N ILE A 670 19.68 6.71 -2.70
CA ILE A 670 20.28 6.30 -3.98
C ILE A 670 21.60 5.56 -3.75
N ILE A 671 22.48 6.08 -2.89
CA ILE A 671 23.79 5.46 -2.62
C ILE A 671 23.63 4.10 -1.91
N ASP A 672 22.71 3.98 -0.97
CA ASP A 672 22.48 2.72 -0.25
C ASP A 672 21.72 1.70 -1.10
N LEU A 673 20.77 2.14 -1.93
CA LEU A 673 20.13 1.30 -2.96
C LEU A 673 21.21 0.71 -3.87
N VAL A 674 22.12 1.55 -4.37
CA VAL A 674 23.25 1.07 -5.19
C VAL A 674 24.17 0.12 -4.41
N LYS A 675 24.43 0.38 -3.12
CA LYS A 675 25.27 -0.50 -2.28
C LYS A 675 24.61 -1.83 -1.92
N SER A 676 23.30 -1.87 -1.65
CA SER A 676 22.55 -3.11 -1.37
C SER A 676 22.39 -3.98 -2.63
N ILE A 677 22.33 -3.35 -3.80
CA ILE A 677 22.24 -4.03 -5.10
C ILE A 677 23.56 -4.73 -5.46
N ASN A 678 24.70 -4.27 -4.95
CA ASN A 678 26.00 -4.54 -5.55
C ASN A 678 26.60 -5.94 -5.28
N ASN A 679 25.93 -6.84 -4.54
CA ASN A 679 26.35 -8.24 -4.43
C ASN A 679 25.17 -9.19 -4.08
N GLU A 680 24.31 -8.84 -3.12
CA GLU A 680 23.26 -9.75 -2.63
C GLU A 680 22.15 -10.00 -3.66
N VAL A 681 21.68 -8.99 -4.38
CA VAL A 681 20.45 -9.08 -5.19
C VAL A 681 20.65 -9.86 -6.49
N ILE A 682 21.84 -9.80 -7.10
CA ILE A 682 22.11 -10.46 -8.38
C ILE A 682 22.41 -11.95 -8.18
N GLU A 683 23.14 -12.29 -7.12
CA GLU A 683 23.29 -13.68 -6.69
C GLU A 683 21.95 -14.31 -6.32
N THR A 684 21.03 -13.53 -5.73
CA THR A 684 19.71 -13.97 -5.26
C THR A 684 18.68 -14.08 -6.39
N TYR A 685 18.60 -13.16 -7.34
CA TYR A 685 17.55 -13.17 -8.38
C TYR A 685 17.87 -14.03 -9.61
N GLU A 686 19.14 -14.37 -9.87
CA GLU A 686 19.54 -15.17 -11.04
C GLU A 686 19.83 -16.65 -10.72
N ASN A 687 20.01 -17.02 -9.44
CA ASN A 687 20.29 -18.41 -9.04
C ASN A 687 19.12 -19.06 -8.30
N GLU A 688 18.34 -19.89 -9.01
CA GLU A 688 17.32 -20.75 -8.38
C GLU A 688 17.90 -21.67 -7.30
N ASP A 689 19.18 -22.04 -7.39
CA ASP A 689 19.84 -22.95 -6.45
C ASP A 689 20.39 -22.26 -5.18
N LEU A 690 20.68 -20.94 -5.22
CA LEU A 690 21.01 -20.15 -4.02
C LEU A 690 19.74 -19.68 -3.27
N ASN A 691 18.58 -19.77 -3.93
CA ASN A 691 17.28 -19.41 -3.36
C ASN A 691 16.71 -20.47 -2.40
N GLU A 692 17.34 -21.64 -2.30
CA GLU A 692 16.87 -22.76 -1.48
C GLU A 692 17.40 -22.74 -0.03
N ARG A 693 18.40 -21.90 0.30
CA ARG A 693 18.92 -21.74 1.67
C ARG A 693 19.35 -20.30 1.94
N ASP A 694 18.44 -19.53 2.54
CA ASP A 694 18.72 -18.32 3.35
C ASP A 694 18.60 -16.92 2.70
N HIS A 695 18.45 -16.74 1.38
CA HIS A 695 18.51 -15.37 0.80
C HIS A 695 17.18 -14.69 0.40
N TYR A 696 16.12 -15.42 0.02
CA TYR A 696 14.76 -14.82 -0.12
C TYR A 696 13.86 -15.02 1.08
N PHE A 697 14.24 -15.95 1.95
CA PHE A 697 13.61 -16.05 3.26
C PHE A 697 14.21 -14.92 4.10
N SER A 698 13.78 -13.68 3.84
CA SER A 698 13.84 -12.61 4.84
C SER A 698 12.97 -13.08 6.00
N TYR A 699 13.57 -13.93 6.82
CA TYR A 699 12.87 -14.61 7.88
C TYR A 699 12.67 -13.60 8.98
N VAL A 700 11.42 -13.17 9.13
CA VAL A 700 11.06 -12.35 10.28
C VAL A 700 10.54 -13.27 11.36
N GLU A 701 11.33 -13.36 12.42
CA GLU A 701 10.92 -13.95 13.69
C GLU A 701 10.07 -12.93 14.46
N TYR A 702 8.88 -13.36 14.84
CA TYR A 702 8.03 -12.67 15.79
C TYR A 702 7.98 -13.49 17.08
N GLU A 703 8.42 -12.87 18.16
CA GLU A 703 8.13 -13.30 19.53
C GLU A 703 6.92 -12.52 20.03
N ASP A 704 6.08 -13.16 20.83
CA ASP A 704 5.01 -12.48 21.55
C ASP A 704 5.63 -11.70 22.73
N GLU A 705 5.53 -10.37 22.73
CA GLU A 705 5.96 -9.49 23.85
C GLU A 705 4.91 -9.42 24.96
#